data_AF-A0A512J7D2-F1
#
_entry.id   AF-A0A512J7D2-F1
#
_cell.length_a   1.000
_cell.length_b   1.000
_cell.length_c   1.000
_cell.angle_alpha   90.00
_cell.angle_beta   90.00
_cell.angle_gamma   90.00
#
_symmetry.space_group_name_H-M   'P 1'
#
loop_
_entity.id
_entity.type
_entity.pdbx_description
1 polymer ?
#
loop_
_entity_poly.entity_id
_entity_poly.type
_entity_poly.pdbx_seq_one_letter_code
_entity_poly.pdbx_strand_id
1 'polypeptide(L)'
;MRLSRSATLALAALVAASAPQLGPAAAEVQPEAAQSAPLPPAPSSEAVPAPAEALPTPDPVRTDALAADRPADAAPDSPGPSPGSAEAATPSGTASPPEAEKPAVSAEAPAAPQAPPPPADPQAAAVAARLADPAPLLPRLTAKEREAIQAFYALGAFKPVWIADRAFTPAAKSAAARLARAGEDGLDPAAYPVPVLGVMTRPETEAEIAEADLKLSAVIALYARDARGGRLNPAALSRLITPVLDLPAPEAVLGQIATGGEAAGDLLQRYNPQNAGYLALRARLAALRERSPAGTPAALPPGPVLKLGMRDARVPLIRARFGLAGRAAGSLDAGPGEPEDYDAGVAAAVAAFQKRRGLPASGDLTPQTVAALGAPQARPGRPDGEVEILVNMERWRWLPALGRDYVMVNIPEFRLRVFRDGHLKDETRVIVGKTESPTPIFSGMMEYAVVNPSWNVPPSILKNEFLPGLARDPNYAARRGYQVVRHGNTISVRQPPGERNALGFVKFMFPNNHAVYLHDTPNRSLFSASFRAMSHGCVRVDDPFRFADAVLPAAWTSERLTKLIGKGERTVRLDEKLPVHLAYFTAFVDDAGQFRTLPDLYGVDARMRAALGLAGGAALVAKAPPEPKRRAAEMPKPKQAASHVAQPAPRAPRRTARAADMAPAEFGEPGLWTPRPAPVSRGWW
;
A
#
# COMPACT_ATOMS: atom_id res chain seq x y z
N MET A 1 15.35 20.55 21.99
CA MET A 1 14.74 19.65 20.99
C MET A 1 15.80 19.29 19.96
N ARG A 2 16.06 18.00 19.70
CA ARG A 2 16.97 17.59 18.61
C ARG A 2 16.17 17.60 17.30
N LEU A 3 16.52 18.48 16.37
CA LEU A 3 15.89 18.58 15.06
C LEU A 3 16.20 17.31 14.23
N SER A 4 15.18 16.78 13.55
CA SER A 4 15.31 15.69 12.58
C SER A 4 16.13 16.15 11.36
N ARG A 5 16.86 15.22 10.70
CA ARG A 5 17.59 15.48 9.44
C ARG A 5 16.69 16.08 8.34
N SER A 6 15.38 15.79 8.38
CA SER A 6 14.40 16.37 7.45
C SER A 6 14.14 17.86 7.68
N ALA A 7 14.24 18.34 8.92
CA ALA A 7 14.05 19.75 9.26
C ALA A 7 15.23 20.63 8.79
N THR A 8 16.43 20.05 8.66
CA THR A 8 17.63 20.74 8.17
C THR A 8 17.56 21.05 6.67
N LEU A 9 16.89 20.20 5.88
CA LEU A 9 16.67 20.41 4.44
C LEU A 9 15.59 21.47 4.16
N ALA A 10 14.54 21.55 4.98
CA ALA A 10 13.52 22.59 4.88
C ALA A 10 14.06 24.00 5.20
N LEU A 11 15.02 24.08 6.12
CA LEU A 11 15.67 25.34 6.53
C LEU A 11 16.45 26.00 5.37
N ALA A 12 17.07 25.21 4.49
CA ALA A 12 17.84 25.74 3.35
C ALA A 12 16.93 26.34 2.26
N ALA A 13 15.72 25.82 2.08
CA ALA A 13 14.78 26.27 1.05
C ALA A 13 14.03 27.55 1.44
N LEU A 14 13.71 27.74 2.73
CA LEU A 14 12.98 28.94 3.19
C LEU A 14 13.85 30.20 3.23
N VAL A 15 15.16 30.08 3.48
CA VAL A 15 16.08 31.23 3.59
C VAL A 15 16.46 31.79 2.21
N ALA A 16 16.42 30.99 1.14
CA ALA A 16 16.80 31.43 -0.21
C ALA A 16 15.74 32.30 -0.91
N ALA A 17 14.49 32.31 -0.43
CA ALA A 17 13.39 33.05 -1.07
C ALA A 17 13.28 34.54 -0.67
N SER A 18 14.21 35.05 0.17
CA SER A 18 14.14 36.41 0.74
C SER A 18 15.19 37.39 0.20
N ALA A 19 15.90 37.08 -0.90
CA ALA A 19 16.92 37.96 -1.47
C ALA A 19 16.39 38.72 -2.71
N PRO A 20 16.57 40.05 -2.81
CA PRO A 20 16.20 40.80 -4.00
C PRO A 20 17.24 40.56 -5.10
N GLN A 21 16.82 40.02 -6.24
CA GLN A 21 17.66 39.96 -7.44
C GLN A 21 17.64 41.31 -8.16
N LEU A 22 18.77 42.01 -8.11
CA LEU A 22 19.12 43.09 -9.03
C LEU A 22 19.53 42.49 -10.38
N GLY A 23 18.88 42.90 -11.47
CA GLY A 23 19.29 42.58 -12.84
C GLY A 23 20.52 43.37 -13.30
N PRO A 24 21.04 43.05 -14.50
CA PRO A 24 20.77 43.97 -15.62
C PRO A 24 20.44 43.28 -16.95
N ALA A 25 19.90 44.11 -17.85
CA ALA A 25 19.46 43.85 -19.21
C ALA A 25 20.59 43.94 -20.26
N ALA A 26 20.43 43.26 -21.41
CA ALA A 26 20.22 43.88 -22.73
C ALA A 26 20.65 42.98 -23.93
N ALA A 27 19.78 43.01 -24.96
CA ALA A 27 20.00 42.79 -26.42
C ALA A 27 20.43 41.37 -26.89
N GLU A 28 19.90 40.77 -27.95
CA GLU A 28 19.65 41.27 -29.31
C GLU A 28 18.52 40.51 -30.05
N VAL A 29 18.03 41.12 -31.13
CA VAL A 29 16.90 40.76 -32.00
C VAL A 29 17.48 40.39 -33.39
N GLN A 30 17.06 39.33 -34.10
CA GLN A 30 16.20 39.29 -35.33
C GLN A 30 16.66 38.10 -36.28
N PRO A 31 16.00 37.72 -37.42
CA PRO A 31 14.79 36.86 -37.54
C PRO A 31 14.86 35.71 -38.63
N GLU A 32 13.70 35.07 -38.90
CA GLU A 32 13.25 34.34 -40.13
C GLU A 32 13.88 32.97 -40.49
N ALA A 33 13.24 31.96 -41.12
CA ALA A 33 11.96 31.83 -41.85
C ALA A 33 11.48 30.34 -41.90
N ALA A 34 10.26 30.16 -42.43
CA ALA A 34 9.44 28.94 -42.55
C ALA A 34 9.84 27.95 -43.67
N GLN A 35 9.32 26.70 -43.59
CA GLN A 35 8.68 25.86 -44.66
C GLN A 35 8.72 24.35 -44.26
N SER A 36 7.57 23.73 -43.93
CA SER A 36 6.58 23.01 -44.78
C SER A 36 6.84 21.50 -44.91
N ALA A 37 5.86 20.69 -44.46
CA ALA A 37 5.75 19.23 -44.60
C ALA A 37 5.54 18.77 -46.06
N PRO A 38 5.65 17.46 -46.38
CA PRO A 38 4.44 16.60 -46.32
C PRO A 38 4.66 15.10 -45.98
N LEU A 39 3.56 14.45 -45.55
CA LEU A 39 3.26 13.00 -45.49
C LEU A 39 2.19 12.68 -46.58
N PRO A 40 1.75 11.42 -46.81
CA PRO A 40 2.39 10.11 -46.94
C PRO A 40 1.99 9.44 -48.29
N PRO A 41 2.15 8.11 -48.48
CA PRO A 41 0.91 7.32 -48.60
C PRO A 41 0.98 5.88 -48.02
N ALA A 42 -0.20 5.36 -47.67
CA ALA A 42 -0.55 3.93 -47.62
C ALA A 42 -1.71 3.72 -48.63
N PRO A 43 -2.05 2.51 -49.14
CA PRO A 43 -2.76 1.52 -48.30
C PRO A 43 -2.66 0.02 -48.71
N SER A 44 -3.34 -0.83 -47.90
CA SER A 44 -3.94 -2.16 -48.22
C SER A 44 -3.00 -3.37 -48.21
N SER A 45 -3.36 -4.62 -47.85
CA SER A 45 -4.52 -5.31 -47.28
C SER A 45 -4.08 -6.78 -46.97
N GLU A 46 -4.63 -7.39 -45.92
CA GLU A 46 -4.97 -8.82 -45.72
C GLU A 46 -3.96 -10.01 -45.88
N ALA A 47 -4.15 -10.94 -44.92
CA ALA A 47 -4.11 -12.41 -45.01
C ALA A 47 -2.79 -13.20 -44.75
N VAL A 48 -2.88 -14.03 -43.71
CA VAL A 48 -2.10 -15.23 -43.34
C VAL A 48 -2.51 -16.38 -44.31
N PRO A 49 -1.62 -17.30 -44.79
CA PRO A 49 -1.05 -18.37 -43.95
C PRO A 49 0.35 -18.92 -44.29
N ALA A 50 0.95 -19.62 -43.31
CA ALA A 50 2.05 -20.58 -43.46
C ALA A 50 1.52 -21.89 -44.11
N PRO A 51 2.33 -22.85 -44.66
CA PRO A 51 3.48 -23.48 -43.97
C PRO A 51 4.66 -23.97 -44.86
N ALA A 52 5.65 -24.56 -44.17
CA ALA A 52 6.51 -25.70 -44.59
C ALA A 52 7.93 -25.45 -45.14
N GLU A 53 8.86 -26.09 -44.40
CA GLU A 53 10.02 -26.89 -44.84
C GLU A 53 11.42 -26.30 -45.10
N ALA A 54 12.35 -26.88 -44.33
CA ALA A 54 13.65 -27.46 -44.70
C ALA A 54 14.92 -26.58 -44.76
N LEU A 55 15.87 -27.00 -43.91
CA LEU A 55 17.32 -26.73 -43.80
C LEU A 55 18.08 -26.91 -45.13
N PRO A 56 19.33 -26.39 -45.27
CA PRO A 56 20.49 -27.14 -44.79
C PRO A 56 21.62 -26.29 -44.14
N THR A 57 22.38 -26.97 -43.29
CA THR A 57 23.73 -26.63 -42.79
C THR A 57 24.79 -26.64 -43.90
N PRO A 58 25.99 -26.11 -43.64
CA PRO A 58 27.13 -27.04 -43.61
C PRO A 58 28.15 -26.77 -42.50
N ASP A 59 28.59 -27.86 -41.88
CA ASP A 59 29.86 -28.08 -41.17
C ASP A 59 30.82 -28.82 -42.15
N PRO A 60 32.06 -29.23 -41.80
CA PRO A 60 33.08 -28.65 -40.91
C PRO A 60 34.50 -28.72 -41.55
N VAL A 61 35.52 -28.07 -40.97
CA VAL A 61 36.92 -28.56 -41.09
C VAL A 61 37.66 -28.43 -39.75
N ARG A 62 38.39 -29.50 -39.48
CA ARG A 62 39.12 -29.94 -38.29
C ARG A 62 40.63 -29.79 -38.54
N THR A 63 41.44 -29.69 -37.47
CA THR A 63 42.75 -30.35 -37.21
C THR A 63 43.47 -29.55 -36.12
N ASP A 64 43.62 -30.10 -34.91
CA ASP A 64 44.79 -30.83 -34.36
C ASP A 64 45.88 -29.86 -33.85
N ALA A 65 46.66 -30.07 -32.78
CA ALA A 65 46.75 -31.00 -31.66
C ALA A 65 47.89 -30.47 -30.74
N LEU A 66 48.12 -31.14 -29.59
CA LEU A 66 49.30 -31.06 -28.69
C LEU A 66 49.35 -29.87 -27.71
N ALA A 67 49.94 -29.92 -26.52
CA ALA A 67 50.24 -30.93 -25.48
C ALA A 67 50.83 -30.13 -24.28
N ALA A 68 50.76 -30.71 -23.09
CA ALA A 68 51.44 -30.39 -21.81
C ALA A 68 52.49 -29.25 -21.75
N ASP A 69 52.45 -28.41 -20.70
CA ASP A 69 53.31 -28.57 -19.51
C ASP A 69 53.00 -27.54 -18.39
N ARG A 70 53.37 -27.88 -17.15
CA ARG A 70 53.51 -26.98 -15.97
C ARG A 70 55.01 -26.69 -15.80
N PRO A 71 55.45 -25.55 -15.21
CA PRO A 71 55.71 -25.52 -13.77
C PRO A 71 55.56 -24.14 -13.09
N ALA A 72 55.96 -24.08 -11.82
CA ALA A 72 55.75 -23.06 -10.80
C ALA A 72 56.85 -21.98 -10.69
N ASP A 73 56.57 -21.03 -9.78
CA ASP A 73 57.46 -20.20 -8.92
C ASP A 73 57.93 -18.78 -9.29
N ALA A 74 57.65 -17.91 -8.30
CA ALA A 74 58.45 -16.85 -7.69
C ALA A 74 58.54 -15.41 -8.27
N ALA A 75 58.62 -14.47 -7.32
CA ALA A 75 58.46 -13.01 -7.34
C ALA A 75 59.65 -12.20 -7.93
N PRO A 76 59.61 -10.84 -7.91
CA PRO A 76 60.22 -10.13 -6.76
C PRO A 76 59.60 -8.76 -6.34
N ASP A 77 59.92 -8.42 -5.08
CA ASP A 77 60.25 -7.14 -4.44
C ASP A 77 59.29 -5.93 -4.27
N SER A 78 59.27 -5.48 -3.00
CA SER A 78 58.74 -4.22 -2.41
C SER A 78 59.88 -3.19 -2.21
N PRO A 79 59.67 -1.94 -1.70
CA PRO A 79 59.34 -1.69 -0.27
C PRO A 79 58.42 -0.46 0.03
N GLY A 80 57.88 -0.43 1.27
CA GLY A 80 57.03 0.63 1.87
C GLY A 80 57.79 1.87 2.38
N PRO A 81 57.33 2.64 3.41
CA PRO A 81 56.62 2.18 4.61
C PRO A 81 55.50 3.10 5.20
N SER A 82 54.78 2.57 6.21
CA SER A 82 53.99 3.29 7.22
C SER A 82 54.81 3.54 8.51
N PRO A 83 54.31 4.38 9.43
CA PRO A 83 54.11 3.95 10.83
C PRO A 83 52.75 4.50 11.38
N GLY A 84 52.11 4.03 12.44
CA GLY A 84 52.43 3.11 13.52
C GLY A 84 51.66 3.58 14.78
N SER A 85 50.82 2.71 15.37
CA SER A 85 50.09 2.95 16.63
C SER A 85 50.82 2.27 17.80
N ALA A 86 50.80 2.87 19.00
CA ALA A 86 51.01 2.16 20.28
C ALA A 86 50.51 2.96 21.51
N GLU A 87 50.23 2.20 22.57
CA GLU A 87 49.40 2.45 23.75
C GLU A 87 50.04 3.13 24.98
N ALA A 88 49.14 3.63 25.85
CA ALA A 88 49.08 3.61 27.33
C ALA A 88 50.13 4.33 28.22
N ALA A 89 49.65 5.25 29.09
CA ALA A 89 49.56 5.10 30.57
C ALA A 89 49.37 6.46 31.29
N THR A 90 48.55 6.46 32.36
CA THR A 90 48.28 7.53 33.35
C THR A 90 49.50 7.97 34.17
N PRO A 91 49.46 9.19 34.77
CA PRO A 91 49.39 9.26 36.24
C PRO A 91 48.52 10.40 36.82
N SER A 92 48.17 10.25 38.10
CA SER A 92 47.54 11.24 39.00
C SER A 92 48.56 12.16 39.68
N GLY A 93 48.16 13.38 40.09
CA GLY A 93 48.84 14.13 41.17
C GLY A 93 48.74 15.68 41.15
N THR A 94 47.78 16.21 41.91
CA THR A 94 47.80 17.38 42.84
C THR A 94 48.64 18.66 42.57
N ALA A 95 47.97 19.84 42.51
CA ALA A 95 48.26 21.06 43.31
C ALA A 95 47.35 22.28 42.93
N SER A 96 46.71 22.91 43.93
CA SER A 96 46.11 24.28 43.93
C SER A 96 47.17 25.34 44.34
N PRO A 97 46.95 26.69 44.52
CA PRO A 97 45.75 27.60 44.53
C PRO A 97 46.03 28.97 43.79
N PRO A 98 45.44 30.18 44.07
CA PRO A 98 44.28 30.65 44.89
C PRO A 98 43.22 31.47 44.09
N GLU A 99 41.93 31.46 44.43
CA GLU A 99 41.18 32.26 45.44
C GLU A 99 40.90 33.73 45.03
N ALA A 100 39.64 33.99 44.65
CA ALA A 100 39.04 35.33 44.63
C ALA A 100 37.57 35.23 45.09
N GLU A 101 37.21 36.15 45.98
CA GLU A 101 36.03 36.17 46.86
C GLU A 101 34.66 36.21 46.15
N LYS A 102 33.68 35.59 46.81
CA LYS A 102 32.24 35.79 46.58
C LYS A 102 31.75 37.08 47.26
N PRO A 103 30.76 37.76 46.67
CA PRO A 103 29.64 38.29 47.44
C PRO A 103 28.40 37.41 47.24
N ALA A 104 27.70 37.13 48.33
CA ALA A 104 26.44 36.42 48.38
C ALA A 104 25.29 37.32 47.88
N VAL A 105 24.42 36.77 47.02
CA VAL A 105 23.04 37.25 46.86
C VAL A 105 22.13 36.02 46.72
N SER A 106 21.04 36.05 47.49
CA SER A 106 20.01 35.02 47.67
C SER A 106 19.61 34.27 46.40
N ALA A 107 19.54 32.94 46.51
CA ALA A 107 18.92 32.08 45.52
C ALA A 107 17.40 32.23 45.56
N GLU A 108 16.87 32.97 44.61
CA GLU A 108 15.46 32.89 44.21
C GLU A 108 15.27 31.59 43.41
N ALA A 109 14.18 30.86 43.69
CA ALA A 109 13.88 29.58 43.06
C ALA A 109 13.81 29.71 41.52
N PRO A 110 14.29 28.72 40.74
CA PRO A 110 14.22 28.79 39.29
C PRO A 110 12.76 28.81 38.85
N ALA A 111 12.34 29.96 38.32
CA ALA A 111 11.07 30.11 37.63
C ALA A 111 10.97 29.08 36.50
N ALA A 112 9.78 28.48 36.37
CA ALA A 112 9.43 27.62 35.25
C ALA A 112 9.82 28.30 33.91
N PRO A 113 10.28 27.55 32.89
CA PRO A 113 10.68 28.13 31.62
C PRO A 113 9.54 28.98 31.06
N GLN A 114 9.76 30.30 31.05
CA GLN A 114 8.84 31.26 30.47
C GLN A 114 8.70 30.94 28.98
N ALA A 115 7.46 30.88 28.51
CA ALA A 115 7.16 30.73 27.09
C ALA A 115 7.92 31.81 26.30
N PRO A 116 8.50 31.50 25.13
CA PRO A 116 9.21 32.48 24.32
C PRO A 116 8.30 33.70 24.06
N PRO A 117 8.86 34.93 24.05
CA PRO A 117 8.07 36.15 23.86
C PRO A 117 7.28 36.06 22.55
N PRO A 118 6.02 36.54 22.52
CA PRO A 118 5.20 36.48 21.32
C PRO A 118 5.88 37.21 20.16
N PRO A 119 5.70 36.75 18.91
CA PRO A 119 6.23 37.44 17.74
C PRO A 119 5.80 38.91 17.70
N ALA A 120 6.71 39.81 17.32
CA ALA A 120 6.40 41.25 17.18
C ALA A 120 5.45 41.54 16.00
N ASP A 121 5.37 40.63 15.03
CA ASP A 121 4.44 40.68 13.91
C ASP A 121 3.05 40.17 14.37
N PRO A 122 1.98 40.97 14.24
CA PRO A 122 0.65 40.60 14.71
C PRO A 122 0.07 39.35 14.01
N GLN A 123 0.47 39.08 12.76
CA GLN A 123 0.08 37.84 12.07
C GLN A 123 0.77 36.62 12.67
N ALA A 124 2.06 36.74 12.92
CA ALA A 124 2.82 35.67 13.55
C ALA A 124 2.33 35.39 14.98
N ALA A 125 1.94 36.42 15.73
CA ALA A 125 1.32 36.27 17.04
C ALA A 125 -0.03 35.53 16.96
N ALA A 126 -0.88 35.85 15.97
CA ALA A 126 -2.16 35.16 15.77
C ALA A 126 -1.98 33.68 15.39
N VAL A 127 -1.01 33.36 14.52
CA VAL A 127 -0.66 31.98 14.16
C VAL A 127 -0.14 31.20 15.37
N ALA A 128 0.77 31.80 16.15
CA ALA A 128 1.29 31.18 17.36
C ALA A 128 0.18 30.93 18.40
N ALA A 129 -0.73 31.90 18.60
CA ALA A 129 -1.87 31.76 19.49
C ALA A 129 -2.82 30.63 19.03
N ARG A 130 -3.12 30.54 17.73
CA ARG A 130 -3.99 29.49 17.19
C ARG A 130 -3.38 28.09 17.30
N LEU A 131 -2.05 27.97 17.15
CA LEU A 131 -1.33 26.72 17.38
C LEU A 131 -1.24 26.34 18.87
N ALA A 132 -1.27 27.31 19.78
CA ALA A 132 -1.37 27.05 21.22
C ALA A 132 -2.76 26.58 21.65
N ASP A 133 -3.83 27.00 20.96
CA ASP A 133 -5.20 26.57 21.22
C ASP A 133 -5.40 25.06 20.91
N PRO A 134 -5.78 24.21 21.88
CA PRO A 134 -5.97 22.78 21.68
C PRO A 134 -7.07 22.41 20.67
N ALA A 135 -7.91 23.36 20.24
CA ALA A 135 -8.94 23.13 19.23
C ALA A 135 -8.35 22.51 17.94
N PRO A 136 -8.95 21.42 17.43
CA PRO A 136 -8.43 20.72 16.25
C PRO A 136 -8.48 21.63 15.01
N LEU A 137 -7.43 21.62 14.20
CA LEU A 137 -7.42 22.29 12.88
C LEU A 137 -8.33 21.56 11.88
N LEU A 138 -8.31 20.22 11.95
CA LEU A 138 -9.17 19.31 11.20
C LEU A 138 -9.48 18.06 12.04
N PRO A 139 -10.68 17.48 11.94
CA PRO A 139 -11.06 16.30 12.72
C PRO A 139 -10.19 15.05 12.52
N ARG A 140 -9.60 14.87 11.32
CA ARG A 140 -8.81 13.67 10.96
C ARG A 140 -7.30 13.84 11.18
N LEU A 141 -6.86 15.02 11.64
CA LEU A 141 -5.47 15.30 11.93
C LEU A 141 -5.11 14.78 13.33
N THR A 142 -4.04 13.99 13.42
CA THR A 142 -3.53 13.44 14.68
C THR A 142 -2.73 14.50 15.45
N ALA A 143 -2.54 14.29 16.76
CA ALA A 143 -1.72 15.16 17.60
C ALA A 143 -0.28 15.29 17.05
N LYS A 144 0.32 14.17 16.63
CA LYS A 144 1.67 14.16 16.04
C LYS A 144 1.75 15.00 14.76
N GLU A 145 0.73 14.96 13.92
CA GLU A 145 0.69 15.78 12.71
C GLU A 145 0.51 17.27 13.05
N ARG A 146 -0.31 17.59 14.05
CA ARG A 146 -0.45 18.96 14.55
C ARG A 146 0.86 19.51 15.11
N GLU A 147 1.60 18.72 15.88
CA GLU A 147 2.93 19.05 16.39
C GLU A 147 3.94 19.28 15.25
N ALA A 148 3.90 18.46 14.21
CA ALA A 148 4.73 18.62 13.02
C ALA A 148 4.42 19.93 12.26
N ILE A 149 3.13 20.28 12.10
CA ILE A 149 2.72 21.57 11.55
C ILE A 149 3.23 22.71 12.43
N GLN A 150 3.06 22.62 13.75
CA GLN A 150 3.57 23.64 14.68
C GLN A 150 5.09 23.82 14.56
N ALA A 151 5.84 22.72 14.45
CA ALA A 151 7.29 22.76 14.24
C ALA A 151 7.66 23.44 12.92
N PHE A 152 6.92 23.20 11.85
CA PHE A 152 7.10 23.87 10.56
C PHE A 152 6.91 25.40 10.67
N TYR A 153 5.83 25.86 11.31
CA TYR A 153 5.61 27.30 11.51
C TYR A 153 6.63 27.94 12.46
N ALA A 154 7.09 27.22 13.49
CA ALA A 154 8.13 27.72 14.38
C ALA A 154 9.43 28.03 13.64
N LEU A 155 9.79 27.26 12.61
CA LEU A 155 10.96 27.54 11.75
C LEU A 155 10.80 28.83 10.94
N GLY A 156 9.57 29.17 10.55
CA GLY A 156 9.22 30.41 9.85
C GLY A 156 8.90 31.59 10.79
N ALA A 157 9.27 31.51 12.07
CA ALA A 157 8.91 32.48 13.11
C ALA A 157 7.40 32.76 13.18
N PHE A 158 6.58 31.74 12.92
CA PHE A 158 5.12 31.76 12.88
C PHE A 158 4.49 32.65 11.81
N LYS A 159 5.25 33.16 10.84
CA LYS A 159 4.67 33.91 9.72
C LYS A 159 3.70 33.04 8.90
N PRO A 160 2.57 33.58 8.41
CA PRO A 160 1.71 32.88 7.46
C PRO A 160 2.50 32.43 6.22
N VAL A 161 2.20 31.23 5.73
CA VAL A 161 2.95 30.58 4.62
C VAL A 161 2.17 30.64 3.30
N TRP A 162 0.85 30.56 3.38
CA TRP A 162 -0.06 30.52 2.24
C TRP A 162 -0.70 31.86 1.93
N ILE A 163 -0.64 32.80 2.86
CA ILE A 163 -1.20 34.15 2.73
C ILE A 163 -0.06 35.17 2.83
N ALA A 164 0.10 35.99 1.79
CA ALA A 164 1.01 37.14 1.77
C ALA A 164 0.21 38.36 1.33
N ASP A 165 0.43 39.52 1.96
CA ASP A 165 -0.30 40.76 1.67
C ASP A 165 -1.83 40.60 1.70
N ARG A 166 -2.31 39.77 2.64
CA ARG A 166 -3.74 39.38 2.79
C ARG A 166 -4.36 38.72 1.55
N ALA A 167 -3.54 38.12 0.69
CA ALA A 167 -3.95 37.35 -0.47
C ALA A 167 -3.30 35.97 -0.48
N PHE A 168 -3.97 34.98 -1.06
CA PHE A 168 -3.34 33.66 -1.27
C PHE A 168 -2.15 33.76 -2.22
N THR A 169 -1.05 33.12 -1.83
CA THR A 169 0.14 32.96 -2.68
C THR A 169 -0.18 32.09 -3.92
N PRO A 170 0.64 32.15 -4.99
CA PRO A 170 0.55 31.22 -6.12
C PRO A 170 0.48 29.74 -5.69
N ALA A 171 1.33 29.35 -4.74
CA ALA A 171 1.36 28.00 -4.19
C ALA A 171 0.04 27.63 -3.50
N ALA A 172 -0.52 28.55 -2.70
CA ALA A 172 -1.80 28.34 -2.03
C ALA A 172 -2.94 28.14 -3.03
N LYS A 173 -3.03 28.97 -4.06
CA LYS A 173 -4.06 28.86 -5.12
C LYS A 173 -3.93 27.55 -5.90
N SER A 174 -2.71 27.19 -6.30
CA SER A 174 -2.45 25.96 -7.05
C SER A 174 -2.74 24.70 -6.22
N ALA A 175 -2.31 24.67 -4.95
CA ALA A 175 -2.64 23.58 -4.02
C ALA A 175 -4.15 23.48 -3.75
N ALA A 176 -4.82 24.60 -3.49
CA ALA A 176 -6.27 24.69 -3.32
C ALA A 176 -7.04 24.12 -4.53
N ALA A 177 -6.62 24.48 -5.76
CA ALA A 177 -7.23 23.97 -6.98
C ALA A 177 -7.08 22.44 -7.10
N ARG A 178 -5.92 21.88 -6.71
CA ARG A 178 -5.72 20.42 -6.67
C ARG A 178 -6.60 19.74 -5.62
N LEU A 179 -6.70 20.31 -4.42
CA LEU A 179 -7.54 19.79 -3.34
C LEU A 179 -9.02 19.76 -3.72
N ALA A 180 -9.52 20.80 -4.39
CA ALA A 180 -10.88 20.82 -4.92
C ALA A 180 -11.16 19.69 -5.93
N ARG A 181 -10.12 19.24 -6.65
CA ARG A 181 -10.16 18.14 -7.61
C ARG A 181 -9.79 16.78 -7.02
N ALA A 182 -9.64 16.65 -5.70
CA ALA A 182 -9.28 15.40 -5.02
C ALA A 182 -10.20 14.20 -5.38
N GLY A 183 -11.42 14.50 -5.82
CA GLY A 183 -12.34 13.52 -6.38
C GLY A 183 -11.71 12.70 -7.51
N GLU A 184 -10.98 13.33 -8.42
CA GLU A 184 -10.30 12.66 -9.54
C GLU A 184 -9.32 11.59 -9.06
N ASP A 185 -8.75 11.77 -7.87
CA ASP A 185 -7.80 10.85 -7.26
C ASP A 185 -8.49 9.70 -6.51
N GLY A 186 -9.82 9.61 -6.57
CA GLY A 186 -10.60 8.65 -5.80
C GLY A 186 -10.65 8.97 -4.31
N LEU A 187 -10.41 10.24 -3.95
CA LEU A 187 -10.60 10.77 -2.61
C LEU A 187 -11.95 11.52 -2.53
N ASP A 188 -12.39 11.86 -1.32
CA ASP A 188 -13.61 12.65 -1.12
C ASP A 188 -13.24 14.14 -0.98
N PRO A 189 -13.60 15.02 -1.94
CA PRO A 189 -13.31 16.45 -1.85
C PRO A 189 -13.81 17.10 -0.55
N ALA A 190 -14.93 16.60 0.01
CA ALA A 190 -15.48 17.13 1.25
C ALA A 190 -14.57 16.90 2.48
N ALA A 191 -13.63 15.95 2.40
CA ALA A 191 -12.62 15.73 3.42
C ALA A 191 -11.48 16.76 3.38
N TYR A 192 -11.39 17.57 2.31
CA TYR A 192 -10.35 18.56 2.08
C TYR A 192 -10.96 19.95 1.89
N PRO A 193 -11.65 20.50 2.92
CA PRO A 193 -12.29 21.80 2.81
C PRO A 193 -11.24 22.87 2.58
N VAL A 194 -11.18 23.40 1.36
CA VAL A 194 -10.31 24.52 1.02
C VAL A 194 -10.89 25.77 1.67
N PRO A 195 -10.11 26.52 2.48
CA PRO A 195 -10.56 27.81 2.99
C PRO A 195 -10.88 28.74 1.82
N VAL A 196 -12.12 29.22 1.73
CA VAL A 196 -12.51 30.23 0.76
C VAL A 196 -12.21 31.59 1.38
N LEU A 197 -11.21 32.29 0.86
CA LEU A 197 -11.11 33.73 1.09
C LEU A 197 -12.13 34.41 0.19
N GLY A 198 -13.14 35.06 0.79
CA GLY A 198 -13.99 36.01 0.06
C GLY A 198 -15.35 35.51 -0.43
N VAL A 199 -16.15 34.86 0.42
CA VAL A 199 -17.57 35.25 0.43
C VAL A 199 -17.66 36.51 1.29
N MET A 200 -17.26 37.62 0.66
CA MET A 200 -17.07 38.99 1.18
C MET A 200 -15.71 39.25 1.86
N THR A 201 -14.92 40.12 1.18
CA THR A 201 -13.69 40.83 1.60
C THR A 201 -12.47 40.01 2.07
N ARG A 202 -11.29 40.60 1.90
CA ARG A 202 -9.98 40.09 2.36
C ARG A 202 -10.09 39.67 3.83
N PRO A 203 -9.38 38.65 4.33
CA PRO A 203 -9.41 38.34 5.76
C PRO A 203 -9.07 39.61 6.54
N GLU A 204 -10.03 40.10 7.32
CA GLU A 204 -10.00 41.45 7.89
C GLU A 204 -9.21 41.47 9.19
N THR A 205 -9.14 40.31 9.86
CA THR A 205 -8.44 40.15 11.12
C THR A 205 -7.27 39.17 11.02
N GLU A 206 -6.25 39.37 11.85
CA GLU A 206 -5.09 38.47 11.89
C GLU A 206 -5.45 37.06 12.36
N ALA A 207 -6.52 36.92 13.14
CA ALA A 207 -7.05 35.62 13.56
C ALA A 207 -7.65 34.82 12.39
N GLU A 208 -8.37 35.48 11.47
CA GLU A 208 -8.90 34.85 10.26
C GLU A 208 -7.77 34.40 9.31
N ILE A 209 -6.72 35.22 9.18
CA ILE A 209 -5.53 34.86 8.41
C ILE A 209 -4.87 33.61 9.01
N ALA A 210 -4.62 33.62 10.32
CA ALA A 210 -4.03 32.49 11.03
C ALA A 210 -4.87 31.21 10.86
N GLU A 211 -6.19 31.31 11.01
CA GLU A 211 -7.11 30.18 10.87
C GLU A 211 -7.11 29.61 9.45
N ALA A 212 -7.20 30.48 8.43
CA ALA A 212 -7.18 30.07 7.02
C ALA A 212 -5.84 29.43 6.62
N ASP A 213 -4.73 30.05 7.03
CA ASP A 213 -3.37 29.60 6.73
C ASP A 213 -3.09 28.22 7.36
N LEU A 214 -3.43 28.05 8.65
CA LEU A 214 -3.24 26.78 9.35
C LEU A 214 -4.20 25.68 8.88
N LYS A 215 -5.45 26.02 8.52
CA LYS A 215 -6.37 25.06 7.91
C LYS A 215 -5.86 24.58 6.56
N LEU A 216 -5.36 25.47 5.71
CA LEU A 216 -4.79 25.07 4.42
C LEU A 216 -3.57 24.16 4.61
N SER A 217 -2.68 24.48 5.55
CA SER A 217 -1.58 23.57 5.97
C SER A 217 -2.09 22.19 6.39
N ALA A 218 -3.10 22.15 7.26
CA ALA A 218 -3.66 20.90 7.74
C ALA A 218 -4.29 20.07 6.61
N VAL A 219 -4.98 20.71 5.66
CA VAL A 219 -5.61 20.03 4.51
C VAL A 219 -4.57 19.51 3.54
N ILE A 220 -3.50 20.27 3.25
CA ILE A 220 -2.39 19.84 2.39
C ILE A 220 -1.69 18.61 2.99
N ALA A 221 -1.37 18.65 4.28
CA ALA A 221 -0.76 17.52 4.98
C ALA A 221 -1.66 16.28 5.00
N LEU A 222 -2.96 16.47 5.27
CA LEU A 222 -3.96 15.40 5.27
C LEU A 222 -4.11 14.76 3.88
N TYR A 223 -4.17 15.56 2.82
CA TYR A 223 -4.24 15.05 1.44
C TYR A 223 -3.00 14.23 1.10
N ALA A 224 -1.79 14.73 1.38
CA ALA A 224 -0.56 14.01 1.06
C ALA A 224 -0.47 12.66 1.81
N ARG A 225 -0.88 12.63 3.08
CA ARG A 225 -1.01 11.38 3.84
C ARG A 225 -2.05 10.44 3.23
N ASP A 226 -3.23 10.94 2.90
CA ASP A 226 -4.32 10.14 2.35
C ASP A 226 -3.97 9.58 0.97
N ALA A 227 -3.29 10.37 0.13
CA ALA A 227 -2.75 9.97 -1.17
C ALA A 227 -1.73 8.82 -1.06
N ARG A 228 -1.10 8.67 0.11
CA ARG A 228 -0.14 7.62 0.47
C ARG A 228 -0.74 6.50 1.34
N GLY A 229 -2.08 6.39 1.36
CA GLY A 229 -2.81 5.27 1.98
C GLY A 229 -3.14 5.49 3.45
N GLY A 230 -2.87 6.67 4.00
CA GLY A 230 -3.12 6.97 5.43
C GLY A 230 -4.59 7.13 5.83
N ARG A 231 -5.53 6.92 4.90
CA ARG A 231 -6.98 6.98 5.14
C ARG A 231 -7.46 5.83 6.01
N LEU A 232 -6.89 4.66 5.79
CA LEU A 232 -7.26 3.43 6.45
C LEU A 232 -6.06 2.89 7.22
N ASN A 233 -6.33 2.18 8.32
CA ASN A 233 -5.36 1.28 8.90
C ASN A 233 -5.59 -0.12 8.30
N PRO A 234 -4.74 -0.62 7.40
CA PRO A 234 -4.98 -1.89 6.72
C PRO A 234 -5.08 -3.08 7.69
N ALA A 235 -4.31 -3.06 8.78
CA ALA A 235 -4.32 -4.10 9.80
C ALA A 235 -5.66 -4.17 10.58
N ALA A 236 -6.44 -3.07 10.59
CA ALA A 236 -7.78 -3.06 11.17
C ALA A 236 -8.81 -3.80 10.29
N LEU A 237 -8.55 -3.95 8.98
CA LEU A 237 -9.41 -4.71 8.06
C LEU A 237 -9.20 -6.22 8.22
N SER A 238 -7.96 -6.64 8.49
CA SER A 238 -7.58 -8.00 8.86
C SER A 238 -6.10 -8.04 9.26
N ARG A 239 -5.75 -8.93 10.19
CA ARG A 239 -4.35 -9.19 10.59
C ARG A 239 -3.46 -9.71 9.45
N LEU A 240 -4.08 -10.20 8.37
CA LEU A 240 -3.38 -10.68 7.18
C LEU A 240 -3.11 -9.56 6.16
N ILE A 241 -3.50 -8.31 6.45
CA ILE A 241 -3.26 -7.16 5.58
C ILE A 241 -2.25 -6.25 6.27
N THR A 242 -0.99 -6.38 5.86
CA THR A 242 0.16 -5.74 6.51
C THR A 242 1.09 -5.05 5.51
N PRO A 243 0.59 -4.16 4.63
CA PRO A 243 1.46 -3.29 3.85
C PRO A 243 2.22 -2.32 4.77
N VAL A 244 3.45 -1.99 4.39
CA VAL A 244 4.21 -0.92 5.03
C VAL A 244 3.91 0.37 4.28
N LEU A 245 3.21 1.30 4.91
CA LEU A 245 2.85 2.58 4.32
C LEU A 245 3.98 3.59 4.54
N ASP A 246 4.48 4.18 3.45
CA ASP A 246 5.41 5.29 3.48
C ASP A 246 4.62 6.62 3.46
N LEU A 247 4.24 7.06 4.67
CA LEU A 247 3.47 8.27 4.92
C LEU A 247 4.41 9.47 5.09
N PRO A 248 4.22 10.56 4.33
CA PRO A 248 5.12 11.70 4.38
C PRO A 248 4.94 12.51 5.66
N ALA A 249 6.04 13.07 6.17
CA ALA A 249 6.01 13.97 7.32
C ALA A 249 5.37 15.32 6.94
N PRO A 250 4.40 15.86 7.71
CA PRO A 250 3.71 17.11 7.36
C PRO A 250 4.65 18.27 7.06
N GLU A 251 5.69 18.48 7.85
CA GLU A 251 6.65 19.57 7.67
C GLU A 251 7.42 19.48 6.33
N ALA A 252 7.71 18.27 5.86
CA ALA A 252 8.37 18.04 4.57
C ALA A 252 7.41 18.33 3.41
N VAL A 253 6.15 17.90 3.53
CA VAL A 253 5.09 18.22 2.56
C VAL A 253 4.92 19.73 2.46
N LEU A 254 4.70 20.40 3.59
CA LEU A 254 4.43 21.84 3.62
C LEU A 254 5.57 22.65 3.03
N GLY A 255 6.83 22.34 3.38
CA GLY A 255 7.99 23.01 2.80
C GLY A 255 8.09 22.83 1.27
N GLN A 256 7.82 21.62 0.78
CA GLN A 256 7.86 21.33 -0.66
C GLN A 256 6.72 22.02 -1.42
N ILE A 257 5.51 22.06 -0.86
CA ILE A 257 4.36 22.69 -1.51
C ILE A 257 4.46 24.22 -1.45
N ALA A 258 4.91 24.80 -0.33
CA ALA A 258 5.04 26.25 -0.17
C ALA A 258 6.04 26.87 -1.16
N THR A 259 7.12 26.15 -1.49
CA THR A 259 8.14 26.59 -2.46
C THR A 259 7.79 26.25 -3.91
N GLY A 260 6.66 25.57 -4.15
CA GLY A 260 6.27 25.06 -5.47
C GLY A 260 5.68 26.09 -6.43
N GLY A 261 5.34 27.30 -5.96
CA GLY A 261 4.68 28.33 -6.78
C GLY A 261 3.46 27.80 -7.52
N GLU A 262 3.32 28.13 -8.81
CA GLU A 262 2.20 27.64 -9.65
C GLU A 262 2.19 26.11 -9.83
N ALA A 263 3.31 25.43 -9.61
CA ALA A 263 3.42 23.96 -9.70
C ALA A 263 3.05 23.23 -8.39
N ALA A 264 2.66 23.94 -7.33
CA ALA A 264 2.33 23.36 -6.03
C ALA A 264 1.22 22.30 -6.10
N GLY A 265 0.19 22.51 -6.92
CA GLY A 265 -0.87 21.54 -7.17
C GLY A 265 -0.36 20.25 -7.83
N ASP A 266 0.56 20.36 -8.79
CA ASP A 266 1.18 19.20 -9.44
C ASP A 266 2.14 18.46 -8.51
N LEU A 267 2.88 19.18 -7.66
CA LEU A 267 3.69 18.61 -6.58
C LEU A 267 2.80 17.81 -5.62
N LEU A 268 1.66 18.36 -5.23
CA LEU A 268 0.71 17.70 -4.36
C LEU A 268 0.09 16.46 -5.02
N GLN A 269 -0.19 16.52 -6.33
CA GLN A 269 -0.69 15.38 -7.10
C GLN A 269 0.26 14.18 -7.07
N ARG A 270 1.57 14.43 -7.08
CA ARG A 270 2.61 13.39 -7.13
C ARG A 270 2.68 12.50 -5.89
N TYR A 271 2.01 12.87 -4.79
CA TYR A 271 1.84 11.98 -3.65
C TYR A 271 0.93 10.79 -3.96
N ASN A 272 0.04 10.87 -4.95
CA ASN A 272 -0.71 9.70 -5.39
C ASN A 272 0.20 8.69 -6.12
N PRO A 273 -0.17 7.40 -6.15
CA PRO A 273 0.60 6.38 -6.87
C PRO A 273 0.78 6.75 -8.35
N GLN A 274 1.99 6.55 -8.89
CA GLN A 274 2.33 6.85 -10.29
C GLN A 274 2.33 5.60 -11.17
N ASN A 275 1.92 4.46 -10.62
CA ASN A 275 1.90 3.18 -11.33
C ASN A 275 0.84 3.19 -12.43
N ALA A 276 1.12 2.54 -13.55
CA ALA A 276 0.22 2.48 -14.70
C ALA A 276 -1.21 2.04 -14.31
N GLY A 277 -1.34 1.03 -13.43
CA GLY A 277 -2.65 0.56 -12.98
C GLY A 277 -3.45 1.58 -12.17
N TYR A 278 -2.82 2.39 -11.31
CA TYR A 278 -3.51 3.48 -10.62
C TYR A 278 -3.94 4.57 -11.60
N LEU A 279 -3.06 4.98 -12.51
CA LEU A 279 -3.34 6.00 -13.51
C LEU A 279 -4.48 5.58 -14.45
N ALA A 280 -4.51 4.31 -14.86
CA ALA A 280 -5.59 3.77 -15.68
C ALA A 280 -6.94 3.76 -14.93
N LEU A 281 -6.95 3.42 -13.64
CA LEU A 281 -8.14 3.53 -12.81
C LEU A 281 -8.58 4.98 -12.61
N ARG A 282 -7.63 5.92 -12.46
CA ARG A 282 -7.90 7.36 -12.37
C ARG A 282 -8.57 7.89 -13.64
N ALA A 283 -8.04 7.52 -14.81
CA ALA A 283 -8.62 7.86 -16.10
C ALA A 283 -10.02 7.25 -16.28
N ARG A 284 -10.19 5.99 -15.87
CA ARG A 284 -11.49 5.31 -15.90
C ARG A 284 -12.52 5.99 -15.00
N LEU A 285 -12.10 6.43 -13.80
CA LEU A 285 -12.96 7.16 -12.87
C LEU A 285 -13.43 8.49 -13.48
N ALA A 286 -12.52 9.24 -14.11
CA ALA A 286 -12.86 10.47 -14.81
C ALA A 286 -13.88 10.22 -15.92
N ALA A 287 -13.61 9.26 -16.81
CA ALA A 287 -14.52 8.91 -17.91
C ALA A 287 -15.91 8.44 -17.41
N LEU A 288 -15.97 7.73 -16.27
CA LEU A 288 -17.21 7.27 -15.67
C LEU A 288 -18.06 8.45 -15.15
N ARG A 289 -17.40 9.45 -14.56
CA ARG A 289 -18.06 10.63 -14.00
C ARG A 289 -18.45 11.66 -15.06
N GLU A 290 -17.68 11.82 -16.13
CA GLU A 290 -18.05 12.66 -17.27
C GLU A 290 -19.31 12.16 -17.98
N ARG A 291 -19.46 10.83 -18.11
CA ARG A 291 -20.67 10.18 -18.66
C ARG A 291 -21.88 10.26 -17.73
N SER A 292 -21.69 10.68 -16.49
CA SER A 292 -22.74 10.91 -15.50
C SER A 292 -22.91 12.42 -15.33
N PRO A 293 -23.50 13.15 -16.31
CA PRO A 293 -23.58 14.60 -16.22
C PRO A 293 -24.27 15.01 -14.92
N ALA A 294 -23.65 15.99 -14.26
CA ALA A 294 -24.21 16.70 -13.12
C ALA A 294 -25.50 17.41 -13.54
N GLY A 295 -26.61 16.69 -13.45
CA GLY A 295 -27.94 17.25 -13.51
C GLY A 295 -28.80 16.45 -12.56
N THR A 296 -29.08 16.99 -11.38
CA THR A 296 -30.29 16.61 -10.66
C THR A 296 -31.44 17.15 -11.53
N PRO A 297 -32.20 16.32 -12.26
CA PRO A 297 -33.35 16.83 -12.98
C PRO A 297 -34.32 17.36 -11.92
N ALA A 298 -34.96 18.50 -12.22
CA ALA A 298 -35.94 19.13 -11.35
C ALA A 298 -36.90 18.07 -10.76
N ALA A 299 -37.20 18.20 -9.46
CA ALA A 299 -38.08 17.26 -8.77
C ALA A 299 -39.41 17.14 -9.54
N LEU A 300 -39.86 15.90 -9.78
CA LEU A 300 -41.10 15.66 -10.49
C LEU A 300 -42.27 16.12 -9.60
N PRO A 301 -43.17 17.01 -10.08
CA PRO A 301 -44.27 17.48 -9.25
C PRO A 301 -45.22 16.31 -8.88
N PRO A 302 -45.81 16.34 -7.67
CA PRO A 302 -46.79 15.34 -7.26
C PRO A 302 -48.03 15.43 -8.17
N GLY A 303 -48.73 14.30 -8.33
CA GLY A 303 -49.93 14.24 -9.14
C GLY A 303 -50.52 12.82 -9.20
N PRO A 304 -51.63 12.64 -9.94
CA PRO A 304 -52.31 11.36 -10.06
C PRO A 304 -51.43 10.27 -10.69
N VAL A 305 -51.84 9.01 -10.54
CA VAL A 305 -51.13 7.86 -11.13
C VAL A 305 -51.14 7.97 -12.65
N LEU A 306 -49.97 7.82 -13.29
CA LEU A 306 -49.87 7.70 -14.75
C LEU A 306 -49.63 6.27 -15.18
N LYS A 307 -50.33 5.86 -16.22
CA LYS A 307 -50.27 4.52 -16.83
C LYS A 307 -49.99 4.63 -18.31
N LEU A 308 -49.59 3.50 -18.90
CA LEU A 308 -49.43 3.37 -20.35
C LEU A 308 -50.66 3.91 -21.10
N GLY A 309 -50.44 4.84 -22.03
CA GLY A 309 -51.47 5.49 -22.85
C GLY A 309 -52.07 6.77 -22.26
N MET A 310 -51.68 7.18 -21.05
CA MET A 310 -52.12 8.45 -20.46
C MET A 310 -51.27 9.64 -20.95
N ARG A 311 -51.85 10.84 -20.89
CA ARG A 311 -51.17 12.11 -21.21
C ARG A 311 -50.98 12.95 -19.96
N ASP A 312 -49.79 13.50 -19.76
CA ASP A 312 -49.50 14.38 -18.63
C ASP A 312 -48.26 15.26 -18.88
N ALA A 313 -48.31 16.51 -18.43
CA ALA A 313 -47.21 17.47 -18.52
C ALA A 313 -45.92 17.01 -17.77
N ARG A 314 -46.03 16.01 -16.90
CA ARG A 314 -44.89 15.36 -16.21
C ARG A 314 -44.12 14.41 -17.13
N VAL A 315 -44.70 13.91 -18.22
CA VAL A 315 -44.05 12.93 -19.10
C VAL A 315 -42.75 13.42 -19.74
N PRO A 316 -42.63 14.66 -20.24
CA PRO A 316 -41.36 15.22 -20.68
C PRO A 316 -40.29 15.22 -19.59
N LEU A 317 -40.66 15.53 -18.34
CA LEU A 317 -39.75 15.51 -17.19
C LEU A 317 -39.31 14.08 -16.84
N ILE A 318 -40.21 13.11 -16.95
CA ILE A 318 -39.92 11.68 -16.76
C ILE A 318 -38.95 11.19 -17.84
N ARG A 319 -39.17 11.58 -19.10
CA ARG A 319 -38.29 11.24 -20.22
C ARG A 319 -36.90 11.82 -20.02
N ALA A 320 -36.79 13.08 -19.64
CA ALA A 320 -35.52 13.70 -19.26
C ALA A 320 -34.84 12.99 -18.08
N ARG A 321 -35.61 12.61 -17.04
CA ARG A 321 -35.12 11.91 -15.84
C ARG A 321 -34.51 10.54 -16.16
N PHE A 322 -35.04 9.84 -17.15
CA PHE A 322 -34.58 8.53 -17.57
C PHE A 322 -33.68 8.54 -18.83
N GLY A 323 -33.28 9.72 -19.32
CA GLY A 323 -32.43 9.85 -20.50
C GLY A 323 -33.08 9.35 -21.79
N LEU A 324 -34.42 9.37 -21.86
CA LEU A 324 -35.18 8.99 -23.04
C LEU A 324 -35.23 10.17 -24.02
N ALA A 325 -34.99 9.92 -25.31
CA ALA A 325 -35.03 10.95 -26.36
C ALA A 325 -36.39 11.65 -26.40
N GLY A 326 -36.45 12.97 -26.22
CA GLY A 326 -37.69 13.74 -26.31
C GLY A 326 -38.37 13.56 -27.68
N ARG A 327 -39.71 13.47 -27.71
CA ARG A 327 -40.46 13.46 -28.96
C ARG A 327 -40.81 14.90 -29.33
N ALA A 328 -40.23 15.41 -30.41
CA ALA A 328 -40.70 16.60 -31.10
C ALA A 328 -40.89 16.26 -32.58
N ALA A 329 -41.85 16.95 -33.21
CA ALA A 329 -42.35 16.86 -34.59
C ALA A 329 -41.77 15.74 -35.48
N GLY A 330 -42.64 14.82 -35.91
CA GLY A 330 -42.30 13.61 -36.66
C GLY A 330 -41.38 13.80 -37.87
N SER A 331 -40.78 12.70 -38.32
CA SER A 331 -40.01 12.66 -39.57
C SER A 331 -40.92 12.27 -40.74
N LEU A 332 -40.40 12.34 -41.97
CA LEU A 332 -41.09 11.88 -43.19
C LEU A 332 -41.54 10.40 -43.11
N ASP A 333 -40.90 9.59 -42.26
CA ASP A 333 -41.13 8.14 -42.14
C ASP A 333 -41.89 7.75 -40.86
N ALA A 334 -42.17 8.69 -39.95
CA ALA A 334 -42.87 8.41 -38.69
C ALA A 334 -43.71 9.60 -38.21
N GLY A 335 -45.01 9.37 -37.98
CA GLY A 335 -45.93 10.39 -37.49
C GLY A 335 -45.52 10.99 -36.14
N PRO A 336 -45.89 12.27 -35.86
CA PRO A 336 -45.57 12.90 -34.59
C PRO A 336 -46.16 12.12 -33.42
N GLY A 337 -45.35 11.82 -32.40
CA GLY A 337 -45.85 11.38 -31.11
C GLY A 337 -46.00 12.58 -30.18
N GLU A 338 -47.07 12.63 -29.40
CA GLU A 338 -47.31 13.75 -28.50
C GLU A 338 -46.26 13.69 -27.36
N PRO A 339 -45.57 14.81 -27.05
CA PRO A 339 -44.48 14.83 -26.07
C PRO A 339 -44.91 14.45 -24.65
N GLU A 340 -46.22 14.51 -24.38
CA GLU A 340 -46.85 14.22 -23.11
C GLU A 340 -47.37 12.78 -22.99
N ASP A 341 -47.19 11.94 -24.00
CA ASP A 341 -47.69 10.56 -24.00
C ASP A 341 -46.83 9.63 -23.13
N TYR A 342 -47.46 9.06 -22.11
CA TYR A 342 -46.88 8.00 -21.29
C TYR A 342 -46.87 6.69 -22.09
N ASP A 343 -45.86 6.54 -22.94
CA ASP A 343 -45.72 5.40 -23.87
C ASP A 343 -45.03 4.17 -23.25
N ALA A 344 -44.88 3.11 -24.05
CA ALA A 344 -44.28 1.86 -23.61
C ALA A 344 -42.81 2.02 -23.18
N GLY A 345 -42.07 2.96 -23.78
CA GLY A 345 -40.69 3.26 -23.41
C GLY A 345 -40.61 3.94 -22.04
N VAL A 346 -41.52 4.88 -21.78
CA VAL A 346 -41.66 5.53 -20.47
C VAL A 346 -42.08 4.52 -19.39
N ALA A 347 -43.08 3.69 -19.68
CA ALA A 347 -43.55 2.65 -18.76
C ALA A 347 -42.46 1.62 -18.43
N ALA A 348 -41.68 1.18 -19.43
CA ALA A 348 -40.57 0.26 -19.23
C ALA A 348 -39.45 0.88 -18.38
N ALA A 349 -39.12 2.15 -18.61
CA ALA A 349 -38.13 2.87 -17.80
C ALA A 349 -38.57 3.01 -16.34
N VAL A 350 -39.86 3.31 -16.11
CA VAL A 350 -40.46 3.39 -14.77
C VAL A 350 -40.48 2.02 -14.09
N ALA A 351 -40.85 0.95 -14.80
CA ALA A 351 -40.83 -0.42 -14.27
C ALA A 351 -39.40 -0.85 -13.86
N ALA A 352 -38.41 -0.54 -14.69
CA ALA A 352 -37.01 -0.81 -14.39
C ALA A 352 -36.52 -0.05 -13.15
N PHE A 353 -36.94 1.22 -12.99
CA PHE A 353 -36.66 2.00 -11.79
C PHE A 353 -37.31 1.41 -10.54
N GLN A 354 -38.60 1.06 -10.63
CA GLN A 354 -39.34 0.43 -9.54
C GLN A 354 -38.66 -0.85 -9.06
N LYS A 355 -38.27 -1.73 -10.00
CA LYS A 355 -37.51 -2.95 -9.71
C LYS A 355 -36.21 -2.66 -8.96
N ARG A 356 -35.42 -1.68 -9.41
CA ARG A 356 -34.15 -1.28 -8.74
C ARG A 356 -34.37 -0.70 -7.35
N ARG A 357 -35.54 -0.10 -7.08
CA ARG A 357 -35.90 0.50 -5.79
C ARG A 357 -36.69 -0.45 -4.86
N GLY A 358 -36.88 -1.70 -5.26
CA GLY A 358 -37.69 -2.66 -4.50
C GLY A 358 -39.18 -2.33 -4.45
N LEU A 359 -39.67 -1.51 -5.39
CA LEU A 359 -41.08 -1.21 -5.58
C LEU A 359 -41.71 -2.24 -6.55
N PRO A 360 -43.04 -2.45 -6.51
CA PRO A 360 -43.74 -3.23 -7.52
C PRO A 360 -43.47 -2.68 -8.93
N ALA A 361 -42.89 -3.49 -9.81
CA ALA A 361 -42.45 -3.08 -11.16
C ALA A 361 -43.62 -3.05 -12.15
N SER A 362 -44.67 -2.30 -11.85
CA SER A 362 -45.88 -2.20 -12.66
C SER A 362 -45.70 -1.32 -13.91
N GLY A 363 -44.69 -0.44 -13.92
CA GLY A 363 -44.53 0.56 -14.96
C GLY A 363 -45.48 1.76 -14.82
N ASP A 364 -46.31 1.79 -13.78
CA ASP A 364 -47.20 2.90 -13.47
C ASP A 364 -46.50 3.92 -12.58
N LEU A 365 -46.61 5.21 -12.89
CA LEU A 365 -46.06 6.28 -12.07
C LEU A 365 -47.00 6.58 -10.87
N THR A 366 -46.83 5.85 -9.78
CA THR A 366 -47.61 6.07 -8.54
C THR A 366 -47.05 7.21 -7.69
N PRO A 367 -47.84 7.80 -6.76
CA PRO A 367 -47.33 8.78 -5.79
C PRO A 367 -46.09 8.29 -5.01
N GLN A 368 -46.03 6.99 -4.69
CA GLN A 368 -44.86 6.37 -4.07
C GLN A 368 -43.64 6.35 -5.01
N THR A 369 -43.86 6.13 -6.31
CA THR A 369 -42.81 6.20 -7.33
C THR A 369 -42.32 7.65 -7.51
N VAL A 370 -43.23 8.63 -7.52
CA VAL A 370 -42.90 10.08 -7.57
C VAL A 370 -42.11 10.51 -6.34
N ALA A 371 -42.54 10.11 -5.14
CA ALA A 371 -41.82 10.36 -3.90
C ALA A 371 -40.42 9.72 -3.92
N ALA A 372 -40.29 8.49 -4.42
CA ALA A 372 -39.00 7.81 -4.58
C ALA A 372 -38.10 8.46 -5.65
N LEU A 373 -38.68 9.14 -6.65
CA LEU A 373 -37.96 9.90 -7.66
C LEU A 373 -37.45 11.27 -7.13
N GLY A 374 -38.18 11.86 -6.18
CA GLY A 374 -37.91 13.18 -5.58
C GLY A 374 -37.17 13.17 -4.24
N ALA A 375 -37.07 12.03 -3.55
CA ALA A 375 -36.27 11.92 -2.33
C ALA A 375 -34.79 12.24 -2.63
N PRO A 376 -34.13 13.14 -1.85
CA PRO A 376 -32.69 13.33 -1.97
C PRO A 376 -32.04 11.98 -1.78
N GLN A 377 -31.25 11.57 -2.77
CA GLN A 377 -30.51 10.34 -2.65
C GLN A 377 -29.68 10.40 -1.36
N ALA A 378 -29.70 9.35 -0.54
CA ALA A 378 -28.67 9.15 0.47
C ALA A 378 -27.34 9.00 -0.28
N ARG A 379 -26.68 10.13 -0.56
CA ARG A 379 -25.65 10.36 -1.61
C ARG A 379 -26.14 10.00 -3.03
N PRO A 380 -25.74 10.75 -4.08
CA PRO A 380 -25.93 10.29 -5.45
C PRO A 380 -25.42 8.84 -5.56
N GLY A 381 -26.28 7.92 -6.01
CA GLY A 381 -25.91 6.56 -6.32
C GLY A 381 -24.75 6.63 -7.30
N ARG A 382 -23.58 6.17 -6.86
CA ARG A 382 -22.40 6.14 -7.70
C ARG A 382 -22.69 5.32 -8.96
N PRO A 383 -22.26 5.75 -10.16
CA PRO A 383 -22.34 4.94 -11.36
C PRO A 383 -21.75 3.53 -11.12
N ASP A 384 -22.34 2.53 -11.78
CA ASP A 384 -21.93 1.12 -11.70
C ASP A 384 -20.42 0.99 -11.96
N GLY A 385 -19.69 0.31 -11.07
CA GLY A 385 -18.24 0.13 -11.15
C GLY A 385 -17.39 1.20 -10.43
N GLU A 386 -17.96 2.34 -10.02
CA GLU A 386 -17.18 3.39 -9.33
C GLU A 386 -16.62 2.90 -7.99
N VAL A 387 -17.43 2.16 -7.22
CA VAL A 387 -17.01 1.68 -5.89
C VAL A 387 -15.82 0.72 -6.03
N GLU A 388 -15.86 -0.16 -7.02
CA GLU A 388 -14.80 -1.09 -7.39
C GLU A 388 -13.52 -0.34 -7.75
N ILE A 389 -13.62 0.73 -8.54
CA ILE A 389 -12.51 1.61 -8.91
C ILE A 389 -11.91 2.27 -7.66
N LEU A 390 -12.74 2.90 -6.82
CA LEU A 390 -12.29 3.62 -5.62
C LEU A 390 -11.57 2.70 -4.62
N VAL A 391 -12.09 1.48 -4.41
CA VAL A 391 -11.47 0.48 -3.55
C VAL A 391 -10.09 0.06 -4.11
N ASN A 392 -9.97 -0.18 -5.40
CA ASN A 392 -8.70 -0.61 -6.00
C ASN A 392 -7.70 0.53 -6.14
N MET A 393 -8.15 1.78 -6.34
CA MET A 393 -7.29 2.97 -6.23
C MET A 393 -6.71 3.11 -4.83
N GLU A 394 -7.48 2.82 -3.77
CA GLU A 394 -6.95 2.80 -2.39
C GLU A 394 -5.89 1.71 -2.20
N ARG A 395 -6.07 0.53 -2.80
CA ARG A 395 -5.09 -0.57 -2.71
C ARG A 395 -3.76 -0.25 -3.39
N TRP A 396 -3.79 0.50 -4.49
CA TRP A 396 -2.56 0.98 -5.11
C TRP A 396 -1.73 1.86 -4.17
N ARG A 397 -2.37 2.58 -3.24
CA ARG A 397 -1.66 3.37 -2.22
C ARG A 397 -0.97 2.54 -1.14
N TRP A 398 -1.32 1.25 -1.03
CA TRP A 398 -0.70 0.34 -0.08
C TRP A 398 0.58 -0.30 -0.62
N LEU A 399 0.84 -0.17 -1.93
CA LEU A 399 2.07 -0.63 -2.53
C LEU A 399 3.16 0.44 -2.41
N PRO A 400 4.40 0.03 -2.15
CA PRO A 400 5.54 0.96 -2.20
C PRO A 400 5.81 1.36 -3.66
N ALA A 401 6.81 2.22 -3.86
CA ALA A 401 7.41 2.37 -5.18
C ALA A 401 7.90 0.99 -5.65
N LEU A 402 7.38 0.52 -6.79
CA LEU A 402 7.63 -0.85 -7.27
C LEU A 402 9.06 -1.05 -7.80
N GLY A 403 9.73 0.04 -8.20
CA GLY A 403 11.02 -0.04 -8.90
C GLY A 403 10.88 -0.60 -10.31
N ARG A 404 12.01 -0.90 -10.93
CA ARG A 404 12.09 -1.51 -12.28
C ARG A 404 11.87 -3.02 -12.25
N ASP A 405 12.32 -3.67 -11.18
CA ASP A 405 12.37 -5.12 -11.05
C ASP A 405 11.55 -5.56 -9.83
N TYR A 406 10.54 -6.39 -10.05
CA TYR A 406 9.70 -6.92 -8.96
C TYR A 406 8.89 -8.14 -9.41
N VAL A 407 8.35 -8.87 -8.44
CA VAL A 407 7.35 -9.92 -8.63
C VAL A 407 6.02 -9.42 -8.05
N MET A 408 4.93 -9.57 -8.81
CA MET A 408 3.58 -9.23 -8.38
C MET A 408 2.71 -10.48 -8.43
N VAL A 409 2.15 -10.88 -7.29
CA VAL A 409 1.11 -11.90 -7.20
C VAL A 409 -0.21 -11.20 -6.97
N ASN A 410 -1.11 -11.25 -7.95
CA ASN A 410 -2.46 -10.76 -7.78
C ASN A 410 -3.35 -11.91 -7.29
N ILE A 411 -3.65 -11.92 -5.99
CA ILE A 411 -4.27 -13.05 -5.29
C ILE A 411 -5.63 -13.44 -5.91
N PRO A 412 -6.61 -12.53 -6.10
CA PRO A 412 -7.91 -12.86 -6.70
C PRO A 412 -7.82 -13.32 -8.16
N GLU A 413 -6.77 -12.92 -8.88
CA GLU A 413 -6.55 -13.28 -10.28
C GLU A 413 -5.90 -14.66 -10.43
N PHE A 414 -5.33 -15.19 -9.34
CA PHE A 414 -4.55 -16.42 -9.35
C PHE A 414 -3.41 -16.39 -10.38
N ARG A 415 -2.76 -15.21 -10.52
CA ARG A 415 -1.61 -14.99 -11.41
C ARG A 415 -0.45 -14.34 -10.69
N LEU A 416 0.75 -14.69 -11.16
CA LEU A 416 2.02 -14.10 -10.78
C LEU A 416 2.68 -13.53 -12.03
N ARG A 417 3.21 -12.31 -11.92
CA ARG A 417 3.95 -11.60 -12.97
C ARG A 417 5.33 -11.20 -12.46
N VAL A 418 6.33 -11.32 -13.32
CA VAL A 418 7.71 -10.89 -13.08
C VAL A 418 8.00 -9.71 -13.98
N PHE A 419 8.43 -8.61 -13.39
CA PHE A 419 8.88 -7.43 -14.09
C PHE A 419 10.41 -7.32 -13.98
N ARG A 420 11.05 -7.02 -15.10
CA ARG A 420 12.48 -6.73 -15.24
C ARG A 420 12.65 -5.53 -16.15
N ASP A 421 13.51 -4.60 -15.77
CA ASP A 421 13.76 -3.36 -16.50
C ASP A 421 12.49 -2.53 -16.78
N GLY A 422 11.47 -2.66 -15.93
CA GLY A 422 10.17 -2.02 -16.11
C GLY A 422 9.22 -2.73 -17.09
N HIS A 423 9.61 -3.88 -17.65
CA HIS A 423 8.81 -4.65 -18.60
C HIS A 423 8.38 -6.00 -18.02
N LEU A 424 7.23 -6.52 -18.48
CA LEU A 424 6.78 -7.87 -18.14
C LEU A 424 7.74 -8.90 -18.75
N LYS A 425 8.49 -9.60 -17.90
CA LYS A 425 9.44 -10.65 -18.28
C LYS A 425 8.79 -12.03 -18.32
N ASP A 426 7.94 -12.30 -17.33
CA ASP A 426 7.26 -13.58 -17.22
C ASP A 426 5.89 -13.48 -16.54
N GLU A 427 5.00 -14.40 -16.87
CA GLU A 427 3.69 -14.53 -16.24
C GLU A 427 3.28 -15.99 -16.11
N THR A 428 2.80 -16.40 -14.93
CA THR A 428 2.38 -17.78 -14.64
C THR A 428 1.16 -17.86 -13.74
N ARG A 429 0.50 -19.02 -13.73
CA ARG A 429 -0.63 -19.32 -12.85
C ARG A 429 -0.12 -19.62 -11.44
N VAL A 430 -0.92 -19.26 -10.44
CA VAL A 430 -0.65 -19.64 -9.05
C VAL A 430 -1.86 -20.29 -8.38
N ILE A 431 -1.60 -21.02 -7.30
CA ILE A 431 -2.59 -21.46 -6.31
C ILE A 431 -2.33 -20.72 -5.01
N VAL A 432 -3.37 -20.09 -4.46
CA VAL A 432 -3.31 -19.27 -3.24
C VAL A 432 -4.10 -19.93 -2.11
N GLY A 433 -4.09 -19.30 -0.94
CA GLY A 433 -4.77 -19.78 0.27
C GLY A 433 -6.27 -19.97 0.08
N LYS A 434 -6.85 -20.93 0.80
CA LYS A 434 -8.31 -21.07 0.90
C LYS A 434 -8.93 -19.87 1.60
N THR A 435 -10.25 -19.73 1.54
CA THR A 435 -11.01 -18.73 2.31
C THR A 435 -10.81 -18.84 3.82
N GLU A 436 -10.58 -20.04 4.34
CA GLU A 436 -10.34 -20.29 5.77
C GLU A 436 -8.87 -20.10 6.17
N SER A 437 -7.96 -20.06 5.19
CA SER A 437 -6.51 -19.81 5.38
C SER A 437 -5.99 -18.86 4.29
N PRO A 438 -6.44 -17.59 4.29
CA PRO A 438 -6.16 -16.67 3.20
C PRO A 438 -4.66 -16.39 3.03
N THR A 439 -4.22 -16.20 1.79
CA THR A 439 -2.89 -15.64 1.54
C THR A 439 -2.86 -14.17 2.02
N PRO A 440 -1.86 -13.79 2.83
CA PRO A 440 -1.73 -12.42 3.35
C PRO A 440 -1.36 -11.42 2.25
N ILE A 441 -1.75 -10.16 2.45
CA ILE A 441 -1.50 -9.02 1.57
C ILE A 441 -0.36 -8.19 2.17
N PHE A 442 0.82 -8.24 1.55
CA PHE A 442 2.01 -7.52 2.00
C PHE A 442 3.08 -7.46 0.89
N SER A 443 4.15 -6.70 1.14
CA SER A 443 5.35 -6.69 0.31
C SER A 443 6.54 -7.24 1.09
N GLY A 444 7.35 -8.09 0.46
CA GLY A 444 8.58 -8.65 1.01
C GLY A 444 9.72 -8.59 -0.01
N MET A 445 10.90 -9.07 0.39
CA MET A 445 12.09 -9.07 -0.46
C MET A 445 12.58 -10.50 -0.64
N MET A 446 12.55 -11.02 -1.86
CA MET A 446 13.11 -12.33 -2.19
C MET A 446 14.63 -12.29 -2.07
N GLU A 447 15.17 -13.23 -1.30
CA GLU A 447 16.60 -13.28 -0.99
C GLU A 447 17.28 -14.50 -1.61
N TYR A 448 16.58 -15.63 -1.68
CA TYR A 448 17.13 -16.88 -2.19
C TYR A 448 16.05 -17.86 -2.61
N ALA A 449 16.42 -18.80 -3.47
CA ALA A 449 15.68 -20.02 -3.73
C ALA A 449 16.36 -21.22 -3.07
N VAL A 450 15.59 -22.26 -2.75
CA VAL A 450 16.11 -23.55 -2.28
C VAL A 450 15.63 -24.63 -3.24
N VAL A 451 16.60 -25.32 -3.86
CA VAL A 451 16.39 -26.49 -4.72
C VAL A 451 16.41 -27.74 -3.86
N ASN A 452 15.50 -28.68 -4.16
CA ASN A 452 15.21 -29.87 -3.36
C ASN A 452 14.93 -29.51 -1.89
N PRO A 453 13.96 -28.61 -1.61
CA PRO A 453 13.71 -28.17 -0.25
C PRO A 453 13.14 -29.30 0.60
N SER A 454 13.64 -29.42 1.82
CA SER A 454 12.86 -30.06 2.88
C SER A 454 11.74 -29.16 3.37
N TRP A 455 10.66 -29.79 3.85
CA TRP A 455 9.50 -29.09 4.39
C TRP A 455 9.36 -29.34 5.87
N ASN A 456 9.52 -28.29 6.68
CA ASN A 456 9.14 -28.32 8.09
C ASN A 456 7.67 -27.96 8.20
N VAL A 457 6.85 -28.89 8.70
CA VAL A 457 5.40 -28.69 8.81
C VAL A 457 5.12 -27.57 9.82
N PRO A 458 4.43 -26.48 9.41
CA PRO A 458 4.10 -25.38 10.32
C PRO A 458 3.26 -25.84 11.52
N PRO A 459 3.38 -25.19 12.70
CA PRO A 459 2.66 -25.59 13.91
C PRO A 459 1.14 -25.71 13.75
N SER A 460 0.53 -24.85 12.92
CA SER A 460 -0.90 -24.88 12.63
C SER A 460 -1.32 -26.15 11.88
N ILE A 461 -0.58 -26.53 10.84
CA ILE A 461 -0.81 -27.76 10.05
C ILE A 461 -0.49 -28.99 10.91
N LEU A 462 0.58 -28.92 11.70
CA LEU A 462 0.91 -29.97 12.66
C LEU A 462 -0.27 -30.25 13.60
N LYS A 463 -0.82 -29.18 14.21
CA LYS A 463 -1.92 -29.27 15.17
C LYS A 463 -3.24 -29.72 14.54
N ASN A 464 -3.58 -29.18 13.37
CA ASN A 464 -4.92 -29.34 12.79
C ASN A 464 -5.04 -30.56 11.87
N GLU A 465 -3.94 -31.03 11.29
CA GLU A 465 -3.96 -32.13 10.31
C GLU A 465 -3.14 -33.33 10.78
N PHE A 466 -1.87 -33.12 11.16
CA PHE A 466 -0.96 -34.24 11.48
C PHE A 466 -1.26 -34.90 12.83
N LEU A 467 -1.47 -34.13 13.91
CA LEU A 467 -1.77 -34.70 15.22
C LEU A 467 -3.07 -35.53 15.22
N PRO A 468 -4.19 -35.06 14.61
CA PRO A 468 -5.37 -35.90 14.43
C PRO A 468 -5.14 -37.14 13.55
N GLY A 469 -4.22 -37.06 12.57
CA GLY A 469 -3.82 -38.20 11.75
C GLY A 469 -3.04 -39.24 12.55
N LEU A 470 -2.03 -38.81 13.31
CA LEU A 470 -1.19 -39.64 14.17
C LEU A 470 -1.97 -40.28 15.32
N ALA A 471 -2.96 -39.58 15.88
CA ALA A 471 -3.83 -40.11 16.92
C ALA A 471 -4.69 -41.29 16.43
N ARG A 472 -5.09 -41.30 15.15
CA ARG A 472 -5.83 -42.41 14.53
C ARG A 472 -4.93 -43.53 14.04
N ASP A 473 -3.71 -43.19 13.63
CA ASP A 473 -2.75 -44.12 13.04
C ASP A 473 -1.31 -43.68 13.37
N PRO A 474 -0.61 -44.38 14.29
CA PRO A 474 0.76 -44.04 14.66
C PRO A 474 1.75 -44.04 13.48
N ASN A 475 1.44 -44.79 12.41
CA ASN A 475 2.27 -44.86 11.20
C ASN A 475 1.92 -43.79 10.16
N TYR A 476 1.02 -42.85 10.45
CA TYR A 476 0.48 -41.86 9.51
C TYR A 476 1.57 -41.05 8.81
N ALA A 477 2.55 -40.58 9.59
CA ALA A 477 3.67 -39.77 9.12
C ALA A 477 4.62 -40.60 8.24
N ALA A 478 5.05 -41.76 8.73
CA ALA A 478 5.99 -42.64 8.04
C ALA A 478 5.44 -43.11 6.67
N ARG A 479 4.15 -43.52 6.60
CA ARG A 479 3.51 -43.94 5.34
C ARG A 479 3.47 -42.83 4.27
N ARG A 480 3.54 -41.57 4.69
CA ARG A 480 3.57 -40.40 3.81
C ARG A 480 4.97 -39.82 3.62
N GLY A 481 6.00 -40.52 4.12
CA GLY A 481 7.39 -40.12 4.00
C GLY A 481 7.82 -38.98 4.92
N TYR A 482 7.06 -38.68 5.98
CA TYR A 482 7.45 -37.68 6.98
C TYR A 482 8.29 -38.30 8.09
N GLN A 483 9.28 -37.53 8.52
CA GLN A 483 10.13 -37.81 9.67
C GLN A 483 9.58 -37.04 10.87
N VAL A 484 9.31 -37.75 11.96
CA VAL A 484 8.92 -37.14 13.24
C VAL A 484 10.18 -37.01 14.08
N VAL A 485 10.57 -35.79 14.43
CA VAL A 485 11.73 -35.52 15.26
C VAL A 485 11.25 -34.97 16.60
N ARG A 486 11.75 -35.55 17.68
CA ARG A 486 11.46 -35.10 19.04
C ARG A 486 12.67 -34.37 19.59
N HIS A 487 12.48 -33.10 19.96
CA HIS A 487 13.47 -32.27 20.63
C HIS A 487 12.94 -31.91 22.02
N GLY A 488 13.31 -32.71 23.03
CA GLY A 488 12.80 -32.57 24.39
C GLY A 488 11.27 -32.75 24.45
N ASN A 489 10.56 -31.69 24.86
CA ASN A 489 9.10 -31.64 24.89
C ASN A 489 8.45 -31.20 23.57
N THR A 490 9.24 -30.86 22.54
CA THR A 490 8.73 -30.38 21.26
C THR A 490 8.78 -31.50 20.21
N ILE A 491 7.70 -31.63 19.44
CA ILE A 491 7.62 -32.52 18.28
C ILE A 491 7.64 -31.66 17.03
N SER A 492 8.55 -31.96 16.10
CA SER A 492 8.56 -31.40 14.75
C SER A 492 8.33 -32.51 13.73
N VAL A 493 7.66 -32.16 12.64
CA VAL A 493 7.44 -33.08 11.51
C VAL A 493 8.09 -32.47 10.29
N ARG A 494 8.98 -33.23 9.66
CA ARG A 494 9.74 -32.80 8.50
C ARG A 494 9.51 -33.76 7.34
N GLN A 495 9.19 -33.22 6.17
CA GLN A 495 9.23 -33.96 4.93
C GLN A 495 10.62 -33.78 4.28
N PRO A 496 11.37 -34.86 4.03
CA PRO A 496 12.62 -34.78 3.28
C PRO A 496 12.36 -34.38 1.82
N PRO A 497 13.39 -33.94 1.08
CA PRO A 497 13.27 -33.68 -0.35
C PRO A 497 12.85 -34.93 -1.13
N GLY A 498 12.06 -34.75 -2.19
CA GLY A 498 11.62 -35.84 -3.07
C GLY A 498 10.36 -35.50 -3.86
N GLU A 499 9.97 -36.37 -4.79
CA GLU A 499 8.84 -36.14 -5.71
C GLU A 499 7.50 -35.93 -5.02
N ARG A 500 7.33 -36.50 -3.81
CA ARG A 500 6.10 -36.35 -2.99
C ARG A 500 6.16 -35.17 -2.03
N ASN A 501 7.25 -34.39 -2.04
CA ASN A 501 7.41 -33.26 -1.13
C ASN A 501 6.36 -32.20 -1.42
N ALA A 502 5.65 -31.71 -0.40
CA ALA A 502 4.57 -30.74 -0.56
C ALA A 502 5.03 -29.39 -1.15
N LEU A 503 6.32 -29.07 -1.04
CA LEU A 503 6.96 -27.90 -1.62
C LEU A 503 7.55 -28.14 -3.02
N GLY A 504 7.38 -29.35 -3.57
CA GLY A 504 7.96 -29.74 -4.85
C GLY A 504 9.48 -29.66 -4.86
N PHE A 505 10.05 -29.24 -5.99
CA PHE A 505 11.50 -29.22 -6.21
C PHE A 505 12.16 -27.87 -5.90
N VAL A 506 11.41 -26.77 -5.82
CA VAL A 506 11.97 -25.43 -5.59
C VAL A 506 11.04 -24.60 -4.70
N LYS A 507 11.61 -23.89 -3.71
CA LYS A 507 10.92 -22.83 -2.95
C LYS A 507 11.69 -21.51 -3.07
N PHE A 508 10.98 -20.39 -3.11
CA PHE A 508 11.52 -19.04 -3.21
C PHE A 508 11.19 -18.26 -1.95
N MET A 509 12.23 -17.80 -1.27
CA MET A 509 12.15 -17.28 0.07
C MET A 509 12.26 -15.77 0.09
N PHE A 510 11.25 -15.14 0.70
CA PHE A 510 11.21 -13.71 1.02
C PHE A 510 10.79 -13.59 2.49
N PRO A 511 11.75 -13.62 3.45
CA PRO A 511 11.46 -13.68 4.88
C PRO A 511 10.41 -12.66 5.33
N ASN A 512 9.43 -13.11 6.14
CA ASN A 512 8.27 -12.31 6.54
C ASN A 512 7.58 -12.85 7.80
N ASN A 513 6.68 -12.04 8.37
CA ASN A 513 5.96 -12.34 9.61
C ASN A 513 4.80 -13.35 9.47
N HIS A 514 4.56 -13.87 8.27
CA HIS A 514 3.41 -14.75 7.97
C HIS A 514 3.82 -16.19 7.67
N ALA A 515 5.13 -16.49 7.65
CA ALA A 515 5.67 -17.79 7.23
C ALA A 515 5.18 -18.24 5.85
N VAL A 516 4.97 -17.29 4.94
CA VAL A 516 4.50 -17.51 3.56
C VAL A 516 5.67 -17.41 2.58
N TYR A 517 5.66 -18.25 1.54
CA TYR A 517 6.66 -18.25 0.47
C TYR A 517 6.03 -18.69 -0.86
N LEU A 518 6.77 -18.52 -1.97
CA LEU A 518 6.40 -19.07 -3.28
C LEU A 518 7.07 -20.44 -3.41
N HIS A 519 6.39 -21.46 -3.93
CA HIS A 519 6.99 -22.78 -4.06
C HIS A 519 6.34 -23.65 -5.15
N ASP A 520 7.03 -24.71 -5.54
CA ASP A 520 6.52 -25.77 -6.43
C ASP A 520 5.49 -26.66 -5.72
N THR A 521 4.82 -27.53 -6.45
CA THR A 521 3.92 -28.54 -5.89
C THR A 521 3.88 -29.81 -6.74
N PRO A 522 3.77 -30.99 -6.13
CA PRO A 522 3.59 -32.24 -6.88
C PRO A 522 2.21 -32.32 -7.56
N ASN A 523 1.23 -31.54 -7.11
CA ASN A 523 -0.14 -31.57 -7.60
C ASN A 523 -0.38 -30.59 -8.76
N ARG A 524 0.37 -30.73 -9.86
CA ARG A 524 0.33 -29.80 -10.99
C ARG A 524 -1.03 -29.73 -11.71
N SER A 525 -1.80 -30.81 -11.68
CA SER A 525 -3.15 -30.84 -12.28
C SER A 525 -4.09 -29.78 -11.69
N LEU A 526 -3.84 -29.30 -10.47
CA LEU A 526 -4.66 -28.28 -9.82
C LEU A 526 -4.57 -26.90 -10.49
N PHE A 527 -3.56 -26.64 -11.31
CA PHE A 527 -3.44 -25.35 -12.02
C PHE A 527 -4.43 -25.22 -13.19
N SER A 528 -5.03 -26.32 -13.65
CA SER A 528 -6.07 -26.28 -14.69
C SER A 528 -7.42 -25.75 -14.15
N ALA A 529 -7.63 -25.76 -12.83
CA ALA A 529 -8.84 -25.25 -12.22
C ALA A 529 -8.97 -23.74 -12.41
N SER A 530 -10.19 -23.24 -12.66
CA SER A 530 -10.48 -21.81 -12.75
C SER A 530 -10.40 -21.13 -11.37
N PHE A 531 -10.87 -21.82 -10.33
CA PHE A 531 -10.79 -21.38 -8.94
C PHE A 531 -9.60 -22.03 -8.23
N ARG A 532 -8.60 -21.24 -7.80
CA ARG A 532 -7.31 -21.74 -7.29
C ARG A 532 -6.98 -21.28 -5.87
N ALA A 533 -8.00 -21.06 -5.03
CA ALA A 533 -7.84 -20.87 -3.59
C ALA A 533 -7.86 -22.22 -2.86
N MET A 534 -6.73 -22.94 -2.88
CA MET A 534 -6.64 -24.34 -2.41
C MET A 534 -5.44 -24.62 -1.48
N SER A 535 -4.60 -23.63 -1.17
CA SER A 535 -3.44 -23.78 -0.29
C SER A 535 -3.75 -23.40 1.17
N HIS A 536 -2.76 -23.51 2.04
CA HIS A 536 -2.82 -23.07 3.45
C HIS A 536 -2.20 -21.67 3.67
N GLY A 537 -2.22 -20.83 2.63
CA GLY A 537 -1.75 -19.44 2.68
C GLY A 537 -0.49 -19.18 1.83
N CYS A 538 0.39 -20.18 1.67
CA CYS A 538 1.52 -20.11 0.74
C CYS A 538 1.08 -20.07 -0.72
N VAL A 539 1.94 -19.58 -1.62
CA VAL A 539 1.61 -19.45 -3.04
C VAL A 539 2.34 -20.55 -3.83
N ARG A 540 1.58 -21.44 -4.48
CA ARG A 540 2.16 -22.46 -5.35
C ARG A 540 2.28 -21.92 -6.77
N VAL A 541 3.42 -22.16 -7.42
CA VAL A 541 3.76 -21.67 -8.76
C VAL A 541 3.68 -22.83 -9.76
N ASP A 542 2.99 -22.63 -10.88
CA ASP A 542 2.70 -23.67 -11.89
C ASP A 542 3.97 -24.16 -12.60
N ASP A 543 4.79 -23.22 -13.05
CA ASP A 543 6.10 -23.49 -13.65
C ASP A 543 7.20 -22.83 -12.81
N PRO A 544 7.68 -23.50 -11.75
CA PRO A 544 8.67 -22.94 -10.84
C PRO A 544 10.06 -22.84 -11.48
N PHE A 545 10.38 -23.64 -12.50
CA PHE A 545 11.70 -23.60 -13.14
C PHE A 545 11.79 -22.41 -14.10
N ARG A 546 10.77 -22.21 -14.95
CA ARG A 546 10.67 -21.01 -15.77
C ARG A 546 10.57 -19.74 -14.93
N PHE A 547 9.87 -19.81 -13.78
CA PHE A 547 9.90 -18.71 -12.82
C PHE A 547 11.29 -18.50 -12.23
N ALA A 548 12.05 -19.56 -11.93
CA ALA A 548 13.43 -19.46 -11.47
C ALA A 548 14.34 -18.75 -12.50
N ASP A 549 14.21 -19.08 -13.79
CA ASP A 549 14.93 -18.37 -14.87
C ASP A 549 14.64 -16.87 -14.89
N ALA A 550 13.39 -16.50 -14.60
CA ALA A 550 12.98 -15.11 -14.59
C ALA A 550 13.48 -14.34 -13.37
N VAL A 551 13.76 -15.02 -12.24
CA VAL A 551 14.07 -14.35 -10.95
C VAL A 551 15.49 -14.54 -10.42
N LEU A 552 16.17 -15.63 -10.76
CA LEU A 552 17.50 -15.97 -10.25
C LEU A 552 18.63 -15.39 -11.12
N PRO A 553 19.87 -15.34 -10.61
CA PRO A 553 21.03 -14.93 -11.41
C PRO A 553 21.20 -15.80 -12.65
N ALA A 554 21.69 -15.22 -13.76
CA ALA A 554 21.77 -15.86 -15.08
C ALA A 554 22.52 -17.21 -15.09
N ALA A 555 23.40 -17.46 -14.14
CA ALA A 555 24.09 -18.74 -13.99
C ALA A 555 23.17 -19.91 -13.56
N TRP A 556 21.95 -19.64 -13.09
CA TRP A 556 21.00 -20.60 -12.53
C TRP A 556 19.82 -20.87 -13.47
N THR A 557 20.12 -21.41 -14.65
CA THR A 557 19.09 -21.76 -15.64
C THR A 557 18.21 -22.94 -15.20
N SER A 558 17.02 -23.06 -15.78
CA SER A 558 16.09 -24.18 -15.61
C SER A 558 16.81 -25.51 -15.82
N GLU A 559 17.59 -25.66 -16.89
CA GLU A 559 18.31 -26.91 -17.19
C GLU A 559 19.31 -27.24 -16.08
N ARG A 560 20.01 -26.23 -15.56
CA ARG A 560 20.93 -26.42 -14.44
C ARG A 560 20.18 -26.85 -13.20
N LEU A 561 19.08 -26.18 -12.84
CA LEU A 561 18.28 -26.50 -11.65
C LEU A 561 17.66 -27.90 -11.75
N THR A 562 17.14 -28.29 -12.92
CA THR A 562 16.61 -29.63 -13.17
C THR A 562 17.69 -30.71 -13.00
N LYS A 563 18.92 -30.47 -13.48
CA LYS A 563 20.06 -31.39 -13.28
C LYS A 563 20.47 -31.57 -11.80
N LEU A 564 19.99 -30.72 -10.90
CA LEU A 564 20.22 -30.81 -9.46
C LEU A 564 19.14 -31.58 -8.72
N ILE A 565 18.01 -31.90 -9.36
CA ILE A 565 16.95 -32.69 -8.74
C ILE A 565 17.53 -34.01 -8.23
N GLY A 566 17.25 -34.34 -6.97
CA GLY A 566 17.78 -35.53 -6.30
C GLY A 566 19.22 -35.40 -5.77
N LYS A 567 19.96 -34.30 -6.05
CA LYS A 567 21.36 -34.08 -5.63
C LYS A 567 21.49 -33.19 -4.37
N GLY A 568 20.72 -33.53 -3.34
CA GLY A 568 20.70 -32.85 -2.05
C GLY A 568 20.05 -31.45 -2.07
N GLU A 569 19.74 -30.92 -0.89
CA GLU A 569 19.19 -29.57 -0.72
C GLU A 569 20.26 -28.52 -1.02
N ARG A 570 19.90 -27.46 -1.76
CA ARG A 570 20.83 -26.40 -2.17
C ARG A 570 20.18 -25.04 -2.13
N THR A 571 20.88 -24.06 -1.56
CA THR A 571 20.43 -22.66 -1.52
C THR A 571 21.11 -21.86 -2.62
N VAL A 572 20.32 -21.14 -3.39
CA VAL A 572 20.74 -20.21 -4.45
C VAL A 572 20.36 -18.80 -4.02
N ARG A 573 21.35 -17.97 -3.68
CA ARG A 573 21.09 -16.58 -3.29
C ARG A 573 20.96 -15.69 -4.51
N LEU A 574 20.10 -14.67 -4.42
CA LEU A 574 20.07 -13.58 -5.39
C LEU A 574 21.19 -12.59 -5.07
N ASP A 575 21.76 -11.99 -6.11
CA ASP A 575 22.79 -10.95 -5.96
C ASP A 575 22.18 -9.68 -5.36
N GLU A 576 21.02 -9.27 -5.88
CA GLU A 576 20.19 -8.20 -5.35
C GLU A 576 18.83 -8.75 -4.91
N LYS A 577 18.32 -8.25 -3.77
CA LYS A 577 17.02 -8.68 -3.27
C LYS A 577 15.91 -8.20 -4.21
N LEU A 578 15.01 -9.10 -4.60
CA LEU A 578 13.93 -8.81 -5.53
C LEU A 578 12.62 -8.54 -4.78
N PRO A 579 11.99 -7.36 -4.90
CA PRO A 579 10.68 -7.10 -4.29
C PRO A 579 9.61 -8.10 -4.74
N VAL A 580 8.81 -8.60 -3.79
CA VAL A 580 7.67 -9.47 -4.02
C VAL A 580 6.44 -8.85 -3.38
N HIS A 581 5.43 -8.56 -4.20
CA HIS A 581 4.18 -7.95 -3.77
C HIS A 581 3.05 -8.97 -3.84
N LEU A 582 2.50 -9.36 -2.69
CA LEU A 582 1.26 -10.13 -2.62
C LEU A 582 0.10 -9.12 -2.56
N ALA A 583 -0.46 -8.81 -3.72
CA ALA A 583 -1.50 -7.80 -3.90
C ALA A 583 -2.88 -8.43 -4.07
N TYR A 584 -3.91 -7.58 -3.96
CA TYR A 584 -5.30 -8.01 -3.99
C TYR A 584 -6.12 -7.05 -4.86
N PHE A 585 -5.99 -7.13 -6.18
CA PHE A 585 -6.75 -6.28 -7.08
C PHE A 585 -7.98 -7.03 -7.61
N THR A 586 -9.16 -6.46 -7.38
CA THR A 586 -10.45 -6.97 -7.86
C THR A 586 -11.03 -6.12 -8.97
N ALA A 587 -10.40 -4.99 -9.30
CA ALA A 587 -10.74 -4.17 -10.44
C ALA A 587 -9.49 -3.52 -11.01
N PHE A 588 -9.31 -3.62 -12.33
CA PHE A 588 -8.15 -3.10 -13.04
C PHE A 588 -8.52 -2.82 -14.50
N VAL A 589 -7.65 -2.08 -15.18
CA VAL A 589 -7.69 -1.95 -16.63
C VAL A 589 -6.62 -2.90 -17.17
N ASP A 590 -6.99 -3.79 -18.07
CA ASP A 590 -6.06 -4.73 -18.67
C ASP A 590 -5.24 -4.11 -19.81
N ASP A 591 -4.33 -4.88 -20.39
CA ASP A 591 -3.44 -4.41 -21.46
C ASP A 591 -4.19 -4.03 -22.75
N ALA A 592 -5.44 -4.48 -22.91
CA ALA A 592 -6.31 -4.07 -24.01
C ALA A 592 -7.11 -2.79 -23.70
N GLY A 593 -6.87 -2.16 -22.54
CA GLY A 593 -7.59 -0.97 -22.09
C GLY A 593 -8.99 -1.27 -21.55
N GLN A 594 -9.34 -2.54 -21.35
CA GLN A 594 -10.66 -2.93 -20.88
C GLN A 594 -10.73 -2.93 -19.36
N PHE A 595 -11.78 -2.32 -18.81
CA PHE A 595 -12.05 -2.39 -17.37
C PHE A 595 -12.58 -3.79 -17.00
N ARG A 596 -11.83 -4.48 -16.15
CA ARG A 596 -12.16 -5.83 -15.68
C ARG A 596 -12.37 -5.84 -14.18
N THR A 597 -13.29 -6.69 -13.76
CA THR A 597 -13.54 -6.98 -12.34
C THR A 597 -13.35 -8.47 -12.06
N LEU A 598 -12.97 -8.77 -10.82
CA LEU A 598 -12.81 -10.12 -10.28
C LEU A 598 -13.68 -10.27 -9.02
N PRO A 599 -14.10 -11.50 -8.68
CA PRO A 599 -14.79 -11.76 -7.43
C PRO A 599 -13.94 -11.37 -6.20
N ASP A 600 -14.61 -10.89 -5.15
CA ASP A 600 -14.00 -10.61 -3.85
C ASP A 600 -13.72 -11.90 -3.08
N LEU A 601 -12.68 -12.63 -3.51
CA LEU A 601 -12.28 -13.95 -3.04
C LEU A 601 -12.28 -14.13 -1.51
N TYR A 602 -11.91 -13.10 -0.75
CA TYR A 602 -11.71 -13.15 0.71
C TYR A 602 -12.61 -12.15 1.46
N GLY A 603 -13.54 -11.47 0.78
CA GLY A 603 -14.40 -10.47 1.43
C GLY A 603 -13.66 -9.18 1.84
N VAL A 604 -12.56 -8.83 1.17
CA VAL A 604 -11.75 -7.64 1.47
C VAL A 604 -12.39 -6.39 0.87
N ASP A 605 -12.98 -6.49 -0.33
CA ASP A 605 -13.71 -5.36 -0.94
C ASP A 605 -14.85 -4.93 -0.01
N ALA A 606 -15.65 -5.88 0.49
CA ALA A 606 -16.77 -5.57 1.39
C ALA A 606 -16.33 -4.78 2.62
N ARG A 607 -15.22 -5.21 3.26
CA ARG A 607 -14.63 -4.52 4.44
C ARG A 607 -14.09 -3.14 4.08
N MET A 608 -13.41 -3.00 2.94
CA MET A 608 -12.91 -1.71 2.47
C MET A 608 -14.04 -0.74 2.13
N ARG A 609 -15.11 -1.21 1.48
CA ARG A 609 -16.29 -0.38 1.16
C ARG A 609 -16.90 0.20 2.43
N ALA A 610 -17.06 -0.62 3.47
CA ALA A 610 -17.55 -0.14 4.77
C ALA A 610 -16.59 0.88 5.39
N ALA A 611 -15.30 0.57 5.47
CA ALA A 611 -14.29 1.43 6.09
C ALA A 611 -14.11 2.78 5.38
N LEU A 612 -14.28 2.81 4.06
CA LEU A 612 -14.21 4.03 3.24
C LEU A 612 -15.55 4.80 3.18
N GLY A 613 -16.60 4.33 3.86
CA GLY A 613 -17.93 4.95 3.82
C GLY A 613 -18.61 4.87 2.44
N LEU A 614 -18.27 3.84 1.67
CA LEU A 614 -18.77 3.57 0.31
C LEU A 614 -19.95 2.57 0.31
N ALA A 615 -20.30 1.98 1.45
CA ALA A 615 -21.46 1.10 1.57
C ALA A 615 -22.75 1.92 1.43
N GLY A 616 -23.55 1.63 0.38
CA GLY A 616 -24.82 2.32 0.08
C GLY A 616 -25.99 1.95 1.00
N GLY A 617 -25.73 1.75 2.29
CA GLY A 617 -26.73 1.42 3.30
C GLY A 617 -26.27 1.95 4.65
N ALA A 618 -27.24 2.26 5.53
CA ALA A 618 -27.03 2.86 6.85
C ALA A 618 -25.74 2.37 7.49
N ALA A 619 -24.90 3.33 7.90
CA ALA A 619 -23.66 3.09 8.62
C ALA A 619 -23.92 2.06 9.73
N LEU A 620 -23.48 0.83 9.53
CA LEU A 620 -23.19 -0.05 10.63
C LEU A 620 -21.99 0.59 11.33
N VAL A 621 -22.31 1.49 12.26
CA VAL A 621 -21.40 1.91 13.31
C VAL A 621 -20.88 0.62 13.90
N ALA A 622 -19.64 0.29 13.56
CA ALA A 622 -18.93 -0.79 14.23
C ALA A 622 -18.85 -0.38 15.70
N LYS A 623 -19.71 -0.96 16.53
CA LYS A 623 -19.44 -1.03 17.97
C LYS A 623 -18.06 -1.66 18.08
N ALA A 624 -17.14 -0.97 18.77
CA ALA A 624 -15.90 -1.57 19.21
C ALA A 624 -16.19 -2.95 19.81
N PRO A 625 -15.35 -3.97 19.54
CA PRO A 625 -15.51 -5.26 20.19
C PRO A 625 -15.60 -5.02 21.71
N PRO A 626 -16.56 -5.63 22.43
CA PRO A 626 -16.50 -5.59 23.89
C PRO A 626 -15.14 -6.15 24.29
N GLU A 627 -14.43 -5.42 25.15
CA GLU A 627 -13.21 -5.93 25.78
C GLU A 627 -13.49 -7.34 26.30
N PRO A 628 -12.56 -8.30 26.12
CA PRO A 628 -12.73 -9.61 26.71
C PRO A 628 -12.83 -9.40 28.22
N LYS A 629 -14.03 -9.66 28.78
CA LYS A 629 -14.23 -9.77 30.22
C LYS A 629 -13.15 -10.72 30.71
N ARG A 630 -12.21 -10.21 31.49
CA ARG A 630 -11.33 -11.04 32.31
C ARG A 630 -12.27 -11.91 33.14
N ARG A 631 -12.42 -13.17 32.74
CA ARG A 631 -13.00 -14.19 33.61
C ARG A 631 -12.01 -14.26 34.76
N ALA A 632 -12.36 -13.61 35.87
CA ALA A 632 -11.71 -13.90 37.14
C ALA A 632 -11.79 -15.41 37.29
N ALA A 633 -10.63 -16.07 37.27
CA ALA A 633 -10.53 -17.44 37.68
C ALA A 633 -10.92 -17.44 39.16
N GLU A 634 -12.17 -17.79 39.41
CA GLU A 634 -12.68 -18.07 40.74
C GLU A 634 -11.88 -19.26 41.27
N MET A 635 -10.90 -18.95 42.11
CA MET A 635 -10.07 -19.94 42.77
C MET A 635 -10.97 -20.82 43.64
N PRO A 636 -10.93 -22.16 43.53
CA PRO A 636 -11.62 -23.02 44.48
C PRO A 636 -10.97 -22.85 45.87
N LYS A 637 -11.81 -22.51 46.87
CA LYS A 637 -11.41 -22.38 48.28
C LYS A 637 -10.77 -23.69 48.77
N PRO A 638 -9.63 -23.66 49.48
CA PRO A 638 -9.00 -24.85 50.02
C PRO A 638 -9.80 -25.37 51.22
N LYS A 639 -10.16 -26.66 51.19
CA LYS A 639 -10.68 -27.40 52.34
C LYS A 639 -9.59 -27.53 53.40
N GLN A 640 -9.89 -27.11 54.62
CA GLN A 640 -9.10 -27.41 55.81
C GLN A 640 -9.14 -28.93 56.07
N ALA A 641 -7.98 -29.54 56.24
CA ALA A 641 -7.83 -30.86 56.85
C ALA A 641 -6.63 -30.84 57.79
N ALA A 642 -6.81 -31.52 58.91
CA ALA A 642 -6.09 -31.39 60.16
C ALA A 642 -4.60 -31.81 60.12
N SER A 643 -3.87 -31.23 61.07
CA SER A 643 -2.50 -31.51 61.49
C SER A 643 -2.29 -32.93 62.04
N HIS A 644 -1.17 -33.58 61.73
CA HIS A 644 -0.34 -34.35 62.69
C HIS A 644 1.08 -34.68 62.14
N VAL A 645 2.10 -34.11 62.81
CA VAL A 645 3.44 -34.57 63.26
C VAL A 645 4.28 -35.59 62.44
N ALA A 646 5.50 -35.18 62.00
CA ALA A 646 6.84 -35.72 62.37
C ALA A 646 8.00 -35.17 61.46
N GLN A 647 9.19 -34.96 62.05
CA GLN A 647 10.44 -34.34 61.51
C GLN A 647 11.46 -35.36 60.89
N PRO A 648 12.71 -35.04 60.45
CA PRO A 648 13.26 -33.93 59.62
C PRO A 648 14.34 -34.32 58.53
N ALA A 649 14.65 -33.34 57.64
CA ALA A 649 15.95 -33.00 56.98
C ALA A 649 16.55 -33.89 55.83
N PRO A 650 17.48 -33.39 54.97
CA PRO A 650 18.18 -32.08 54.96
C PRO A 650 18.18 -31.26 53.64
N ARG A 651 18.70 -30.02 53.80
CA ARG A 651 18.90 -28.92 52.84
C ARG A 651 19.99 -29.15 51.79
N ALA A 652 19.82 -28.57 50.60
CA ALA A 652 20.86 -27.87 49.81
C ALA A 652 20.19 -26.95 48.74
N PRO A 653 20.87 -26.00 48.07
CA PRO A 653 20.65 -24.57 48.29
C PRO A 653 19.98 -23.80 47.13
N ARG A 654 19.44 -22.63 47.48
CA ARG A 654 19.00 -21.54 46.59
C ARG A 654 20.19 -20.84 45.94
N ARG A 655 20.04 -20.43 44.68
CA ARG A 655 20.47 -19.11 44.15
C ARG A 655 19.67 -18.78 42.88
N THR A 656 18.70 -17.88 43.01
CA THR A 656 18.70 -16.48 42.54
C THR A 656 18.18 -16.32 41.13
N ALA A 657 16.96 -15.80 41.07
CA ALA A 657 16.30 -15.29 39.89
C ALA A 657 17.02 -14.05 39.33
N ARG A 658 16.97 -13.90 38.01
CA ARG A 658 16.86 -12.59 37.37
C ARG A 658 15.93 -12.72 36.17
N ALA A 659 14.75 -12.13 36.30
CA ALA A 659 13.87 -11.83 35.19
C ALA A 659 14.49 -10.68 34.40
N ALA A 660 14.53 -10.83 33.08
CA ALA A 660 14.73 -9.74 32.14
C ALA A 660 13.74 -9.95 30.99
N ASP A 661 13.07 -8.86 30.64
CA ASP A 661 11.88 -8.77 29.82
C ASP A 661 12.02 -9.40 28.43
N MET A 662 10.94 -10.09 28.04
CA MET A 662 10.79 -10.74 26.74
C MET A 662 10.57 -9.71 25.62
N ALA A 663 11.46 -9.72 24.63
CA ALA A 663 11.18 -9.20 23.29
C ALA A 663 10.19 -10.15 22.56
N PRO A 664 9.32 -9.64 21.67
CA PRO A 664 8.33 -10.46 20.97
C PRO A 664 9.01 -11.40 19.96
N ALA A 665 8.56 -12.65 19.94
CA ALA A 665 9.07 -13.71 19.09
C ALA A 665 9.00 -13.35 17.60
N GLU A 666 10.17 -13.21 16.98
CA GLU A 666 10.32 -13.29 15.53
C GLU A 666 9.88 -14.70 15.08
N PHE A 667 8.89 -14.78 14.19
CA PHE A 667 8.56 -16.02 13.49
C PHE A 667 9.59 -16.25 12.37
N GLY A 668 10.83 -16.51 12.77
CA GLY A 668 11.88 -17.12 11.96
C GLY A 668 12.17 -18.53 12.47
N GLU A 669 12.64 -19.43 11.61
CA GLU A 669 13.03 -20.79 11.98
C GLU A 669 13.98 -20.76 13.20
N PRO A 670 13.66 -21.40 14.34
CA PRO A 670 14.60 -21.49 15.43
C PRO A 670 15.63 -22.59 15.12
N GLY A 671 16.89 -22.18 14.91
CA GLY A 671 18.06 -22.95 15.34
C GLY A 671 18.63 -24.01 14.39
N LEU A 672 19.16 -23.60 13.23
CA LEU A 672 20.21 -24.34 12.50
C LEU A 672 21.21 -23.37 11.83
N TRP A 673 21.86 -22.52 12.63
CA TRP A 673 22.95 -21.66 12.15
C TRP A 673 24.13 -21.67 13.12
N THR A 674 24.84 -22.78 13.12
CA THR A 674 26.28 -22.80 13.38
C THR A 674 26.93 -23.69 12.31
N PRO A 675 27.88 -23.19 11.50
CA PRO A 675 28.69 -24.07 10.69
C PRO A 675 29.48 -25.00 11.62
N ARG A 676 29.58 -26.30 11.26
CA ARG A 676 30.48 -27.22 11.94
C ARG A 676 31.88 -26.59 11.98
N PRO A 677 32.56 -26.49 13.13
CA PRO A 677 33.97 -26.12 13.13
C PRO A 677 34.76 -27.17 12.35
N ALA A 678 35.69 -26.70 11.51
CA ALA A 678 36.66 -27.54 10.82
C ALA A 678 37.49 -28.33 11.86
N PRO A 679 37.97 -29.55 11.55
CA PRO A 679 38.84 -30.28 12.47
C PRO A 679 40.16 -29.52 12.63
N VAL A 680 40.40 -28.97 13.82
CA VAL A 680 41.68 -28.37 14.18
C VAL A 680 42.67 -29.51 14.39
N SER A 681 43.68 -29.58 13.54
CA SER A 681 44.86 -30.41 13.75
C SER A 681 45.58 -29.97 15.03
N ARG A 682 45.80 -30.89 15.96
CA ARG A 682 46.71 -30.65 17.10
C ARG A 682 48.14 -30.50 16.56
N GLY A 683 48.72 -29.33 16.77
CA GLY A 683 50.14 -29.05 16.59
C GLY A 683 50.58 -28.06 17.66
N TRP A 684 51.61 -28.42 18.41
CA TRP A 684 52.22 -27.67 19.52
C TRP A 684 52.84 -26.37 18.96
N TRP A 685 52.76 -25.20 19.58
CA TRP A 685 53.23 -24.73 20.88
C TRP A 685 52.52 -23.42 21.23
#